data_AF-A0A5S9Q9Q2-F1
#
_entry.id   AF-A0A5S9Q9Q2-F1
#
_cell.length_a   1.000
_cell.length_b   1.000
_cell.length_c   1.000
_cell.angle_alpha   90.00
_cell.angle_beta   90.00
_cell.angle_gamma   90.00
#
_symmetry.space_group_name_H-M   'P 1'
#
loop_
_entity.id
_entity.type
_entity.pdbx_description
1 polymer ?
#
loop_
_entity_poly.entity_id
_entity_poly.type
_entity_poly.pdbx_seq_one_letter_code
_entity_poly.pdbx_strand_id
1 'polypeptide(L)'
;MAKANYVGRVGALAVALGIGTAVVTAPGQVWAQSGEEASSSDTADSSSENTTDKRSQESRPEKADGEDADAPRTDPTDDTDDDESVGDGDEDAEEEPAKPRKRSSRESEQDETQERLTDSFSGDADESVPAAEPDIPRTVPDEQPAVQGDGGRDVVISGPTVPAQETTTVPAVEETSTTPISVPETAFAPLSSATSPEGPAESPLLWAVLAYARRQFDPQKAKIGESWAQPGLTELVEDTDNTAPVPVEVTTSDPGFFTGSVSGRVTATDPDGDRLTFTGSTATDRGRVTVYSSGRFSYTPTAAARHAAAADDATDEQKTTTFTVTITDSAGNIATQNVSVDISPANVVPFGARARASAGNLSTGSVIVTVDAFDFDRDTLTFTGPAPTDKGAVVDNGDGTFTYTPTAAARAAAGEPGAPASARTDTLVFTVSDGHGGIRTTTIDVGVTPVIEASASTPGKSAGPVIVGSNGTIYQVTYDVDPTTMSPIGTRVSILDENGQVLTTTGNISGAPREQAPAVVRADGSLVLVTYRESTNTSTISAVDGFGTVKTIGTVIGQPSLPMKVAPNGSVFLQTRQFSLSGDRLVRISETNSVRVFQVGRAGGELAVAPDGSAYIVGATPLFGNPLLLAVDRDGNSRRVSLPSGTSAPENIVIGPDGRGYLTVARNYFGTTTTRVYTLTGTSNTVREIPGSPVTAEMVTADGVYQATYDEATGRTYISKITADTITTSDPIEGRIWNPISVTADGTVYVPVRDSATEVFSVAVVDSDGGVTTVAVPGAIPAVVGDGQAGNPNSGESGYVAYTSGSTTYLAVLDADGTITRTVPLPEGGTVGNPVSFAPNGVPYQVIQFKDAQGKVTSQAVLTLTNDAVTPALPGGPLRPNFPGLQYGPDGTAYLVTVESATFTHHILGFDQNGSTVATLDVTGALVPQQSNYVFEQSALAFGADGTAYITVRGADAGVWALTQGGASQVLDLDLGPADTVEPVTFGRDGTPYVTVTERVGTGYVTTVHTVTPPSVL
;
A
#
# COMPACT_ATOMS: atom_id res chain seq x y z
N MET A 1 -20.00 33.04 48.91
CA MET A 1 -19.53 34.35 48.44
C MET A 1 -18.69 34.11 47.17
N ALA A 2 -19.03 34.74 46.05
CA ALA A 2 -18.22 35.81 45.42
C ALA A 2 -16.86 35.31 44.85
N LYS A 3 -16.74 35.11 43.52
CA LYS A 3 -16.28 36.09 42.49
C LYS A 3 -14.74 36.10 42.33
N ALA A 4 -14.11 36.33 41.16
CA ALA A 4 -14.54 36.32 39.75
C ALA A 4 -13.28 36.55 38.85
N ASN A 5 -13.48 36.63 37.52
CA ASN A 5 -12.54 37.11 36.49
C ASN A 5 -11.45 36.10 36.03
N TYR A 6 -11.04 36.01 34.76
CA TYR A 6 -11.47 36.69 33.53
C TYR A 6 -11.63 35.68 32.36
N VAL A 7 -12.49 35.99 31.39
CA VAL A 7 -12.61 35.29 30.10
C VAL A 7 -12.50 36.32 28.97
N GLY A 8 -11.82 35.99 27.87
CA GLY A 8 -11.85 36.85 26.68
C GLY A 8 -11.01 36.38 25.49
N ARG A 9 -11.68 36.18 24.35
CA ARG A 9 -11.16 36.21 22.96
C ARG A 9 -10.39 34.98 22.43
N VAL A 10 -11.12 33.88 22.28
CA VAL A 10 -11.08 33.13 20.99
C VAL A 10 -12.08 33.81 20.05
N GLY A 11 -11.71 34.04 18.78
CA GLY A 11 -12.61 34.64 17.78
C GLY A 11 -11.96 35.69 16.88
N ALA A 12 -10.99 35.29 16.05
CA ALA A 12 -10.29 36.18 15.11
C ALA A 12 -9.79 35.49 13.83
N LEU A 13 -10.44 34.41 13.36
CA LEU A 13 -10.10 33.75 12.09
C LEU A 13 -11.31 33.06 11.42
N ALA A 14 -12.39 33.80 11.20
CA ALA A 14 -13.61 33.27 10.57
C ALA A 14 -14.44 34.31 9.78
N VAL A 15 -13.80 35.37 9.25
CA VAL A 15 -14.45 36.37 8.37
C VAL A 15 -13.49 36.74 7.23
N ALA A 16 -13.36 35.84 6.24
CA ALA A 16 -12.59 36.07 5.01
C ALA A 16 -13.20 35.37 3.77
N LEU A 17 -14.45 34.91 3.85
CA LEU A 17 -15.26 34.36 2.75
C LEU A 17 -16.73 34.68 3.06
N GLY A 18 -17.26 35.75 2.47
CA GLY A 18 -18.53 36.36 2.90
C GLY A 18 -19.76 35.85 2.15
N ILE A 19 -20.45 34.84 2.68
CA ILE A 19 -21.82 34.46 2.29
C ILE A 19 -22.62 34.06 3.55
N GLY A 20 -23.84 34.59 3.73
CA GLY A 20 -24.79 34.13 4.75
C GLY A 20 -25.25 35.21 5.74
N THR A 21 -26.55 35.53 5.74
CA THR A 21 -27.19 36.51 6.64
C THR A 21 -27.75 35.87 7.90
N ALA A 22 -27.45 36.43 9.08
CA ALA A 22 -28.08 36.04 10.34
C ALA A 22 -29.38 36.81 10.58
N VAL A 23 -30.46 36.10 10.94
CA VAL A 23 -31.71 36.70 11.46
C VAL A 23 -31.70 36.62 12.98
N VAL A 24 -32.01 37.73 13.65
CA VAL A 24 -32.00 37.85 15.11
C VAL A 24 -33.41 38.07 15.64
N THR A 25 -33.87 37.22 16.57
CA THR A 25 -35.11 37.42 17.35
C THR A 25 -34.97 36.91 18.78
N ALA A 26 -35.42 37.71 19.74
CA ALA A 26 -35.51 37.43 21.18
C ALA A 26 -36.45 38.49 21.82
N PRO A 27 -36.91 38.39 23.09
CA PRO A 27 -37.18 37.20 23.94
C PRO A 27 -38.61 37.20 24.58
N GLY A 28 -38.97 36.13 25.31
CA GLY A 28 -40.15 36.00 26.21
C GLY A 28 -40.14 34.61 26.87
N GLN A 29 -40.40 34.31 28.16
CA GLN A 29 -41.21 34.91 29.25
C GLN A 29 -42.73 34.89 28.98
N VAL A 30 -43.64 34.43 29.86
CA VAL A 30 -43.60 33.98 31.29
C VAL A 30 -44.66 32.85 31.50
N TRP A 31 -44.78 32.20 32.67
CA TRP A 31 -45.97 32.10 33.57
C TRP A 31 -45.73 31.05 34.69
N ALA A 32 -46.56 31.01 35.76
CA ALA A 32 -46.21 30.38 37.05
C ALA A 32 -47.36 29.62 37.79
N GLN A 33 -46.96 28.78 38.76
CA GLN A 33 -47.64 28.26 39.98
C GLN A 33 -49.19 28.24 40.09
N SER A 34 -49.78 27.11 40.54
CA SER A 34 -50.21 26.89 41.96
C SER A 34 -51.18 25.70 42.18
N GLY A 35 -50.96 24.88 43.23
CA GLY A 35 -51.94 23.98 43.91
C GLY A 35 -52.35 22.69 43.18
N GLU A 36 -52.90 21.62 43.80
CA GLU A 36 -53.07 21.15 45.20
C GLU A 36 -53.27 19.60 45.11
N GLU A 37 -52.49 18.73 45.75
CA GLU A 37 -52.49 18.24 47.16
C GLU A 37 -53.40 17.03 47.50
N ALA A 38 -52.76 15.89 47.85
CA ALA A 38 -53.27 14.68 48.55
C ALA A 38 -52.10 13.65 48.71
N SER A 39 -51.46 13.48 49.88
CA SER A 39 -51.84 12.61 51.02
C SER A 39 -51.55 11.10 50.80
N SER A 40 -50.82 10.32 51.63
CA SER A 40 -50.25 10.53 53.00
C SER A 40 -49.15 9.50 53.44
N SER A 41 -48.23 9.92 54.33
CA SER A 41 -47.50 9.20 55.44
C SER A 41 -46.76 7.86 55.20
N ASP A 42 -45.46 7.63 55.50
CA ASP A 42 -44.58 7.82 56.71
C ASP A 42 -44.47 6.55 57.61
N THR A 43 -43.36 6.17 58.28
CA THR A 43 -41.97 6.69 58.55
C THR A 43 -40.95 5.50 58.47
N ALA A 44 -39.65 5.43 58.84
CA ALA A 44 -38.60 6.16 59.65
C ALA A 44 -37.18 5.85 59.01
N ASP A 45 -35.98 6.36 59.34
CA ASP A 45 -35.28 6.99 60.51
C ASP A 45 -34.74 5.98 61.59
N SER A 46 -33.49 6.00 62.13
CA SER A 46 -32.26 6.85 62.00
C SER A 46 -30.95 6.19 62.54
N SER A 47 -29.76 6.69 62.11
CA SER A 47 -28.44 6.82 62.82
C SER A 47 -27.75 5.60 63.50
N SER A 48 -26.42 5.48 63.68
CA SER A 48 -25.17 6.13 63.20
C SER A 48 -23.96 5.22 63.66
N GLU A 49 -22.64 5.51 63.68
CA GLU A 49 -21.82 6.73 63.47
C GLU A 49 -20.34 6.41 63.02
N ASN A 50 -19.40 7.28 63.39
CA ASN A 50 -17.95 7.42 63.11
C ASN A 50 -17.08 6.71 64.19
N THR A 51 -15.74 6.55 64.16
CA THR A 51 -14.59 7.42 63.76
C THR A 51 -13.38 6.61 63.22
N THR A 52 -12.59 7.04 62.21
CA THR A 52 -11.36 7.90 62.26
C THR A 52 -10.26 7.49 63.28
N ASP A 53 -8.92 7.54 63.02
CA ASP A 53 -8.12 8.15 61.94
C ASP A 53 -6.64 7.60 61.84
N LYS A 54 -5.99 7.77 60.66
CA LYS A 54 -4.54 8.00 60.38
C LYS A 54 -3.35 7.10 60.88
N ARG A 55 -2.68 6.45 59.90
CA ARG A 55 -1.30 6.73 59.36
C ARG A 55 -0.09 5.78 59.64
N SER A 56 0.56 5.38 58.52
CA SER A 56 2.01 5.14 58.25
C SER A 56 2.83 4.00 58.90
N GLN A 57 3.23 3.05 58.02
CA GLN A 57 4.55 2.41 57.83
C GLN A 57 5.22 1.51 58.91
N GLU A 58 5.20 0.20 58.59
CA GLU A 58 6.40 -0.59 58.19
C GLU A 58 7.40 -1.17 59.24
N SER A 59 7.76 -2.44 59.03
CA SER A 59 8.86 -3.25 59.64
C SER A 59 8.65 -4.07 60.93
N ARG A 60 9.15 -5.32 60.86
CA ARG A 60 9.32 -6.40 61.87
C ARG A 60 10.56 -6.14 62.77
N PRO A 61 10.91 -6.90 63.86
CA PRO A 61 10.81 -8.38 63.98
C PRO A 61 10.61 -8.96 65.43
N GLU A 62 11.14 -10.19 65.66
CA GLU A 62 11.17 -11.06 66.87
C GLU A 62 9.88 -11.87 67.12
N LYS A 63 9.87 -13.23 67.17
CA LYS A 63 10.56 -14.30 67.97
C LYS A 63 9.90 -14.54 69.35
N ALA A 64 9.35 -15.71 69.70
CA ALA A 64 9.85 -17.13 69.68
C ALA A 64 10.74 -17.44 70.91
N ASP A 65 11.18 -18.67 71.23
CA ASP A 65 11.02 -20.04 70.67
C ASP A 65 10.60 -21.00 71.84
N GLY A 66 10.21 -22.28 71.75
CA GLY A 66 10.14 -23.29 70.67
C GLY A 66 8.73 -23.93 70.51
N GLU A 67 8.44 -25.22 70.81
CA GLU A 67 9.21 -26.34 71.42
C GLU A 67 8.73 -27.76 70.93
N ASP A 68 9.64 -28.74 70.95
CA ASP A 68 9.63 -30.23 70.94
C ASP A 68 8.59 -31.19 70.25
N ALA A 69 9.18 -32.11 69.45
CA ALA A 69 8.98 -33.58 69.39
C ALA A 69 7.98 -34.30 68.42
N ASP A 70 8.38 -34.37 67.13
CA ASP A 70 8.68 -35.60 66.34
C ASP A 70 7.63 -36.69 65.91
N ALA A 71 7.91 -37.26 64.72
CA ALA A 71 7.41 -38.51 64.06
C ALA A 71 5.96 -38.62 63.45
N PRO A 72 5.74 -39.30 62.28
CA PRO A 72 4.44 -39.32 61.56
C PRO A 72 3.86 -40.72 61.18
N ARG A 73 2.54 -40.80 60.81
CA ARG A 73 1.96 -41.57 59.65
C ARG A 73 0.41 -41.66 59.55
N THR A 74 -0.09 -41.66 58.30
CA THR A 74 -1.27 -42.36 57.68
C THR A 74 -2.73 -42.18 58.16
N ASP A 75 -3.61 -41.82 57.20
CA ASP A 75 -4.97 -42.35 56.88
C ASP A 75 -6.16 -42.23 57.86
N PRO A 76 -7.45 -42.44 57.43
CA PRO A 76 -8.12 -41.96 56.20
C PRO A 76 -9.62 -41.55 56.44
N THR A 77 -10.43 -41.41 55.38
CA THR A 77 -11.94 -41.47 55.34
C THR A 77 -12.72 -40.36 56.08
N ASP A 78 -14.01 -40.08 55.82
CA ASP A 78 -15.03 -40.70 54.94
C ASP A 78 -16.03 -39.66 54.34
N ASP A 79 -17.02 -40.11 53.57
CA ASP A 79 -18.20 -39.37 53.05
C ASP A 79 -19.11 -38.77 54.19
N THR A 80 -20.17 -37.96 54.02
CA THR A 80 -21.31 -37.90 53.05
C THR A 80 -21.90 -36.45 52.93
N ASP A 81 -23.13 -36.06 52.49
CA ASP A 81 -24.44 -36.66 52.07
C ASP A 81 -25.27 -35.63 51.21
N ASP A 82 -26.28 -36.09 50.45
CA ASP A 82 -27.65 -35.54 50.16
C ASP A 82 -27.97 -34.14 49.55
N ASP A 83 -29.05 -33.93 48.75
CA ASP A 83 -29.97 -34.81 47.95
C ASP A 83 -30.92 -33.97 47.00
N GLU A 84 -31.78 -34.67 46.23
CA GLU A 84 -33.08 -34.30 45.58
C GLU A 84 -33.10 -33.57 44.21
N SER A 85 -34.12 -33.71 43.30
CA SER A 85 -35.19 -34.70 42.94
C SER A 85 -35.98 -34.10 41.72
N VAL A 86 -36.90 -34.64 40.88
CA VAL A 86 -37.68 -35.88 40.48
C VAL A 86 -37.91 -35.74 38.93
N GLY A 87 -38.25 -36.68 38.03
CA GLY A 87 -38.56 -38.12 37.98
C GLY A 87 -39.67 -38.43 36.92
N ASP A 88 -39.75 -39.68 36.42
CA ASP A 88 -40.82 -40.37 35.62
C ASP A 88 -41.24 -39.77 34.23
N GLY A 89 -41.66 -40.51 33.18
CA GLY A 89 -41.90 -41.94 32.84
C GLY A 89 -42.44 -42.01 31.38
N ASP A 90 -42.79 -43.10 30.67
CA ASP A 90 -42.69 -44.58 30.78
C ASP A 90 -43.03 -45.23 29.39
N GLU A 91 -43.17 -46.57 29.28
CA GLU A 91 -43.73 -47.39 28.15
C GLU A 91 -42.89 -47.50 26.81
N ASP A 92 -42.67 -48.65 26.15
CA ASP A 92 -42.90 -50.07 26.54
C ASP A 92 -42.09 -51.14 25.72
N ALA A 93 -42.03 -52.36 26.28
CA ALA A 93 -41.67 -53.75 25.87
C ALA A 93 -41.62 -54.22 24.37
N GLU A 94 -41.12 -55.42 23.93
CA GLU A 94 -40.36 -56.62 24.41
C GLU A 94 -40.00 -57.49 23.13
N GLU A 95 -39.29 -58.64 23.12
CA GLU A 95 -37.93 -59.02 23.59
C GLU A 95 -37.36 -60.16 22.67
N GLU A 96 -36.09 -60.06 22.24
CA GLU A 96 -35.14 -61.20 22.10
C GLU A 96 -35.41 -62.43 21.15
N PRO A 97 -34.61 -63.54 21.14
CA PRO A 97 -33.36 -63.87 21.88
C PRO A 97 -32.13 -64.36 21.08
N ALA A 98 -30.92 -64.10 21.62
CA ALA A 98 -29.87 -65.11 21.88
C ALA A 98 -28.55 -64.51 22.46
N LYS A 99 -28.15 -64.95 23.65
CA LYS A 99 -26.93 -64.58 24.42
C LYS A 99 -25.83 -65.68 24.30
N PRO A 100 -24.63 -65.59 24.93
CA PRO A 100 -23.67 -64.48 25.18
C PRO A 100 -22.18 -64.85 24.87
N ARG A 101 -21.21 -63.94 25.10
CA ARG A 101 -19.88 -64.32 25.66
C ARG A 101 -19.08 -63.17 26.30
N LYS A 102 -18.56 -63.40 27.51
CA LYS A 102 -17.46 -62.64 28.17
C LYS A 102 -16.14 -63.43 28.04
N ARG A 103 -14.99 -62.75 28.12
CA ARG A 103 -13.78 -63.25 28.82
C ARG A 103 -12.74 -62.14 29.06
N SER A 104 -11.97 -62.32 30.14
CA SER A 104 -10.72 -61.58 30.45
C SER A 104 -9.79 -62.50 31.26
N SER A 105 -8.50 -62.17 31.34
CA SER A 105 -7.43 -62.91 32.05
C SER A 105 -7.11 -64.33 31.49
N ARG A 106 -5.93 -64.95 31.73
CA ARG A 106 -4.77 -64.59 32.58
C ARG A 106 -3.47 -65.28 32.08
N GLU A 107 -2.31 -64.75 32.48
CA GLU A 107 -0.93 -65.31 32.62
C GLU A 107 -0.50 -66.68 32.03
N SER A 108 0.76 -66.73 31.57
CA SER A 108 1.70 -67.84 31.86
C SER A 108 3.16 -67.39 31.73
N GLU A 109 4.02 -67.78 32.69
CA GLU A 109 5.50 -67.72 32.62
C GLU A 109 6.03 -68.87 31.71
N GLN A 110 7.31 -69.20 31.50
CA GLN A 110 8.57 -68.96 32.24
C GLN A 110 9.77 -69.40 31.36
N ASP A 111 10.96 -68.75 31.45
CA ASP A 111 12.29 -69.36 31.72
C ASP A 111 13.40 -68.27 31.70
N GLU A 112 14.57 -68.54 32.28
CA GLU A 112 15.66 -67.56 32.51
C GLU A 112 16.93 -67.79 31.65
N THR A 113 17.75 -66.74 31.49
CA THR A 113 19.15 -66.76 32.01
C THR A 113 19.80 -65.37 31.99
N GLN A 114 20.61 -65.08 33.01
CA GLN A 114 21.41 -63.84 33.15
C GLN A 114 22.83 -64.06 32.57
N GLU A 115 23.56 -63.05 32.10
CA GLU A 115 24.42 -62.13 32.87
C GLU A 115 25.02 -61.09 31.87
N ARG A 116 25.57 -59.91 32.21
CA ARG A 116 25.86 -59.23 33.49
C ARG A 116 26.23 -57.75 33.25
N LEU A 117 25.90 -56.87 34.19
CA LEU A 117 26.34 -55.46 34.24
C LEU A 117 27.66 -55.28 35.01
N THR A 118 28.41 -54.21 34.71
CA THR A 118 29.26 -53.48 35.68
C THR A 118 29.35 -52.00 35.29
N ASP A 119 29.48 -51.14 36.30
CA ASP A 119 29.41 -49.66 36.26
C ASP A 119 30.77 -49.04 36.69
N SER A 120 30.81 -47.71 36.89
CA SER A 120 31.76 -46.89 37.70
C SER A 120 32.97 -46.17 37.05
N PHE A 121 32.79 -44.85 36.84
CA PHE A 121 33.44 -43.69 37.51
C PHE A 121 34.97 -43.54 37.73
N SER A 122 35.43 -42.27 37.66
CA SER A 122 36.75 -41.69 38.06
C SER A 122 37.98 -42.07 37.20
N GLY A 123 39.11 -41.34 37.17
CA GLY A 123 39.56 -40.09 37.84
C GLY A 123 41.01 -39.70 37.41
N ASP A 124 41.49 -38.49 37.77
CA ASP A 124 42.71 -37.81 37.23
C ASP A 124 44.12 -38.44 37.48
N ALA A 125 45.07 -38.05 36.58
CA ALA A 125 46.56 -38.07 36.67
C ALA A 125 47.28 -39.46 36.73
N ASP A 126 48.55 -39.65 36.30
CA ASP A 126 49.74 -38.77 36.20
C ASP A 126 50.81 -39.28 35.15
N GLU A 127 52.01 -38.67 35.10
CA GLU A 127 53.13 -38.87 34.13
C GLU A 127 53.67 -40.31 33.87
N SER A 128 54.14 -40.60 32.62
CA SER A 128 55.58 -40.79 32.28
C SER A 128 55.87 -41.31 30.84
N VAL A 129 57.14 -41.21 30.40
CA VAL A 129 57.68 -41.24 29.00
C VAL A 129 58.94 -42.17 29.01
N PRO A 130 59.38 -42.96 27.97
CA PRO A 130 59.86 -42.42 26.67
C PRO A 130 60.01 -43.30 25.39
N ALA A 131 60.29 -42.60 24.27
CA ALA A 131 61.08 -42.98 23.07
C ALA A 131 60.56 -44.09 22.11
N ALA A 132 60.83 -44.05 20.79
CA ALA A 132 61.93 -43.38 20.07
C ALA A 132 61.58 -42.85 18.65
N GLU A 133 62.50 -42.05 18.08
CA GLU A 133 62.45 -41.38 16.76
C GLU A 133 63.65 -41.87 15.89
N PRO A 134 63.75 -41.59 14.56
CA PRO A 134 64.47 -40.36 14.14
C PRO A 134 64.10 -39.71 12.76
N ASP A 135 64.26 -38.38 12.71
CA ASP A 135 64.73 -37.46 11.64
C ASP A 135 64.12 -37.43 10.20
N ILE A 136 63.75 -36.30 9.54
CA ILE A 136 64.19 -34.86 9.48
C ILE A 136 65.39 -34.64 8.49
N PRO A 137 65.53 -33.53 7.71
CA PRO A 137 64.89 -32.18 7.70
C PRO A 137 64.10 -31.82 6.40
N ARG A 138 63.29 -30.75 6.23
CA ARG A 138 63.16 -29.35 6.75
C ARG A 138 64.10 -28.27 6.15
N THR A 139 63.55 -27.30 5.40
CA THR A 139 63.57 -25.82 5.69
C THR A 139 62.88 -24.98 4.60
N VAL A 140 62.42 -23.77 4.97
CA VAL A 140 61.98 -22.64 4.11
C VAL A 140 62.42 -21.33 4.79
N PRO A 141 62.84 -20.30 4.04
CA PRO A 141 62.53 -18.91 4.41
C PRO A 141 62.16 -18.01 3.21
N ASP A 142 61.73 -16.77 3.52
CA ASP A 142 61.11 -15.77 2.63
C ASP A 142 62.06 -14.90 1.76
N GLU A 143 61.41 -13.99 1.01
CA GLU A 143 61.83 -12.70 0.45
C GLU A 143 62.01 -12.54 -1.09
N GLN A 144 61.61 -11.33 -1.51
CA GLN A 144 61.34 -10.84 -2.88
C GLN A 144 62.58 -10.14 -3.47
N PRO A 145 62.89 -10.29 -4.78
CA PRO A 145 62.75 -9.13 -5.69
C PRO A 145 62.37 -9.46 -7.15
N ALA A 146 62.25 -8.40 -7.96
CA ALA A 146 61.53 -8.37 -9.23
C ALA A 146 62.43 -8.26 -10.50
N VAL A 147 61.83 -8.65 -11.64
CA VAL A 147 61.99 -8.05 -12.99
C VAL A 147 63.32 -8.21 -13.77
N GLN A 148 63.17 -8.42 -15.09
CA GLN A 148 64.19 -8.52 -16.16
C GLN A 148 65.14 -9.75 -16.13
N GLY A 149 65.49 -10.36 -17.27
CA GLY A 149 64.97 -10.18 -18.63
C GLY A 149 65.95 -10.59 -19.74
N ASP A 150 65.52 -11.48 -20.64
CA ASP A 150 66.16 -11.82 -21.93
C ASP A 150 65.05 -12.51 -22.79
N GLY A 151 65.05 -12.55 -24.12
CA GLY A 151 66.08 -12.23 -25.11
C GLY A 151 65.85 -13.10 -26.35
N GLY A 152 64.86 -12.75 -27.17
CA GLY A 152 64.29 -13.67 -28.16
C GLY A 152 65.17 -13.98 -29.38
N ARG A 153 64.76 -14.99 -30.15
CA ARG A 153 65.13 -15.17 -31.57
C ARG A 153 64.07 -15.95 -32.33
N ASP A 154 63.88 -15.58 -33.59
CA ASP A 154 62.69 -15.88 -34.39
C ASP A 154 62.78 -17.20 -35.17
N VAL A 155 61.63 -17.86 -35.36
CA VAL A 155 61.26 -18.51 -36.63
C VAL A 155 59.78 -18.24 -36.90
N VAL A 156 59.42 -17.91 -38.14
CA VAL A 156 58.09 -17.44 -38.55
C VAL A 156 57.20 -18.58 -39.10
N ILE A 157 55.92 -18.59 -38.71
CA ILE A 157 54.82 -19.10 -39.55
C ILE A 157 53.67 -18.07 -39.53
N SER A 158 53.02 -17.89 -40.68
CA SER A 158 52.08 -16.79 -40.97
C SER A 158 50.66 -16.96 -40.42
N GLY A 159 49.94 -15.85 -40.28
CA GLY A 159 48.46 -15.81 -40.20
C GLY A 159 47.86 -14.73 -41.12
N PRO A 160 46.57 -14.82 -41.49
CA PRO A 160 45.81 -13.74 -42.12
C PRO A 160 45.14 -12.87 -41.03
N THR A 161 45.45 -11.58 -40.91
CA THR A 161 45.00 -10.46 -41.76
C THR A 161 43.52 -10.14 -41.60
N VAL A 162 43.24 -9.17 -40.72
CA VAL A 162 41.98 -8.42 -40.65
C VAL A 162 42.03 -7.27 -41.67
N PRO A 163 40.98 -7.03 -42.48
CA PRO A 163 40.88 -5.83 -43.32
C PRO A 163 40.36 -4.63 -42.50
N ALA A 164 40.97 -3.46 -42.68
CA ALA A 164 40.55 -2.22 -42.04
C ALA A 164 39.40 -1.54 -42.80
N GLN A 165 38.62 -0.70 -42.11
CA GLN A 165 37.75 0.30 -42.73
C GLN A 165 38.55 1.57 -43.05
N GLU A 166 38.43 2.10 -44.26
CA GLU A 166 38.61 3.53 -44.51
C GLU A 166 37.48 4.09 -45.38
N THR A 167 37.20 5.36 -45.11
CA THR A 167 36.12 6.22 -45.61
C THR A 167 36.01 6.38 -47.13
N THR A 168 34.77 6.44 -47.61
CA THR A 168 34.32 7.28 -48.75
C THR A 168 33.03 8.02 -48.36
N THR A 169 32.72 9.13 -49.04
CA THR A 169 31.86 10.22 -48.53
C THR A 169 30.66 10.57 -49.43
N VAL A 170 29.88 11.60 -49.01
CA VAL A 170 28.96 12.47 -49.80
C VAL A 170 27.47 12.03 -49.85
N PRO A 171 26.45 12.92 -49.65
CA PRO A 171 26.39 14.24 -48.97
C PRO A 171 25.25 14.31 -47.90
N ALA A 172 24.91 15.53 -47.44
CA ALA A 172 23.86 15.80 -46.44
C ALA A 172 22.47 16.17 -47.04
N VAL A 173 21.43 16.01 -46.22
CA VAL A 173 20.11 16.68 -46.27
C VAL A 173 19.74 17.09 -44.83
N GLU A 174 18.87 18.09 -44.68
CA GLU A 174 18.50 18.71 -43.40
C GLU A 174 17.58 17.85 -42.53
N GLU A 175 17.75 17.89 -41.20
CA GLU A 175 16.69 17.49 -40.24
C GLU A 175 16.17 18.73 -39.50
N THR A 176 14.87 18.97 -39.59
CA THR A 176 14.18 20.08 -38.92
C THR A 176 13.66 19.63 -37.56
N SER A 177 14.06 20.32 -36.49
CA SER A 177 13.44 20.14 -35.16
C SER A 177 11.99 20.59 -35.17
N THR A 178 11.08 19.74 -34.67
CA THR A 178 9.67 20.08 -34.42
C THR A 178 9.23 19.58 -33.04
N THR A 179 8.40 20.38 -32.37
CA THR A 179 7.99 20.21 -30.98
C THR A 179 6.93 19.13 -30.77
N PRO A 180 6.83 18.52 -29.57
CA PRO A 180 5.69 17.66 -29.22
C PRO A 180 4.37 18.44 -29.26
N ILE A 181 3.29 17.75 -29.65
CA ILE A 181 1.96 18.32 -29.90
C ILE A 181 1.01 18.03 -28.73
N SER A 182 0.12 18.99 -28.42
CA SER A 182 -0.82 18.94 -27.31
C SER A 182 -2.01 18.00 -27.52
N VAL A 183 -2.55 17.46 -26.42
CA VAL A 183 -3.83 16.74 -26.38
C VAL A 183 -5.02 17.74 -26.48
N PRO A 184 -6.08 17.44 -27.25
CA PRO A 184 -7.24 18.32 -27.36
C PRO A 184 -8.36 17.97 -26.36
N GLU A 185 -8.92 18.96 -25.68
CA GLU A 185 -10.27 18.89 -25.10
C GLU A 185 -11.27 19.65 -25.97
N THR A 186 -12.36 19.01 -26.37
CA THR A 186 -13.47 19.63 -27.10
C THR A 186 -14.73 19.71 -26.22
N ALA A 187 -15.24 20.93 -26.06
CA ALA A 187 -16.38 21.19 -25.19
C ALA A 187 -17.72 20.70 -25.77
N PHE A 188 -18.58 20.14 -24.91
CA PHE A 188 -20.02 20.05 -25.15
C PHE A 188 -20.75 21.13 -24.36
N ALA A 189 -21.59 21.91 -25.03
CA ALA A 189 -22.43 22.95 -24.43
C ALA A 189 -23.92 22.57 -24.47
N PRO A 190 -24.72 22.95 -23.46
CA PRO A 190 -26.17 22.99 -23.58
C PRO A 190 -26.62 24.35 -24.15
N LEU A 191 -27.42 24.32 -25.22
CA LEU A 191 -28.14 25.49 -25.73
C LEU A 191 -29.32 25.85 -24.81
N SER A 192 -29.57 27.16 -24.62
CA SER A 192 -30.88 27.65 -24.18
C SER A 192 -31.27 28.91 -24.97
N SER A 193 -32.57 29.16 -25.06
CA SER A 193 -33.16 30.00 -26.11
C SER A 193 -33.42 31.45 -25.67
N ALA A 194 -33.42 32.36 -26.64
CA ALA A 194 -33.70 33.77 -26.42
C ALA A 194 -35.21 34.06 -26.33
N THR A 195 -35.61 34.99 -25.45
CA THR A 195 -36.51 36.08 -25.85
C THR A 195 -36.30 37.31 -24.96
N SER A 196 -36.28 38.49 -25.58
CA SER A 196 -36.27 39.81 -24.91
C SER A 196 -37.72 40.33 -24.81
N PRO A 197 -38.03 41.36 -23.99
CA PRO A 197 -37.78 42.73 -24.45
C PRO A 197 -37.47 43.78 -23.33
N GLU A 198 -37.40 45.04 -23.76
CA GLU A 198 -37.47 46.30 -23.00
C GLU A 198 -36.27 46.74 -22.13
N GLY A 199 -35.71 47.87 -22.56
CA GLY A 199 -35.08 48.91 -21.75
C GLY A 199 -35.36 50.27 -22.41
N PRO A 200 -34.71 51.38 -22.02
CA PRO A 200 -33.78 51.55 -20.91
C PRO A 200 -34.27 52.59 -19.86
N ALA A 201 -33.59 52.69 -18.72
CA ALA A 201 -33.74 53.81 -17.79
C ALA A 201 -32.39 54.18 -17.15
N GLU A 202 -31.95 55.42 -17.35
CA GLU A 202 -30.73 55.98 -16.76
C GLU A 202 -30.99 56.65 -15.39
N SER A 203 -29.93 57.26 -14.85
CA SER A 203 -29.89 58.60 -14.21
C SER A 203 -29.65 58.61 -12.69
N PRO A 204 -29.32 59.79 -12.09
CA PRO A 204 -28.72 61.00 -12.67
C PRO A 204 -27.45 61.47 -11.90
N LEU A 205 -26.50 62.14 -12.59
CA LEU A 205 -25.75 63.29 -12.01
C LEU A 205 -24.77 64.03 -12.96
N LEU A 206 -24.62 63.63 -14.22
CA LEU A 206 -24.25 64.62 -15.25
C LEU A 206 -25.51 65.37 -15.73
N TRP A 207 -25.32 66.60 -16.23
CA TRP A 207 -26.34 67.50 -16.82
C TRP A 207 -27.28 68.28 -15.89
N ALA A 208 -27.04 68.25 -14.57
CA ALA A 208 -27.25 69.43 -13.72
C ALA A 208 -25.90 69.75 -13.05
N VAL A 209 -25.16 70.81 -13.40
CA VAL A 209 -25.58 72.11 -13.94
C VAL A 209 -24.71 72.56 -15.11
N LEU A 210 -25.31 72.82 -16.29
CA LEU A 210 -24.67 73.61 -17.36
C LEU A 210 -25.65 74.46 -18.19
N ALA A 211 -26.70 75.03 -17.59
CA ALA A 211 -27.56 76.01 -18.27
C ALA A 211 -28.41 76.91 -17.35
N TYR A 212 -27.81 77.93 -16.73
CA TYR A 212 -28.44 79.27 -16.72
C TYR A 212 -27.38 80.37 -16.56
N ALA A 213 -27.52 81.45 -17.30
CA ALA A 213 -26.58 82.56 -17.32
C ALA A 213 -27.31 83.91 -17.19
N ARG A 214 -26.57 84.95 -16.74
CA ARG A 214 -26.98 86.38 -16.67
C ARG A 214 -27.99 86.68 -15.54
N ARG A 215 -27.93 87.81 -14.81
CA ARG A 215 -27.03 89.00 -14.88
C ARG A 215 -27.31 89.96 -13.72
N GLN A 216 -26.26 90.49 -13.07
CA GLN A 216 -25.98 91.91 -12.71
C GLN A 216 -24.50 91.95 -12.26
N PHE A 217 -23.57 92.63 -12.93
CA PHE A 217 -23.23 94.07 -12.77
C PHE A 217 -23.06 94.50 -11.30
N ASP A 218 -21.87 94.67 -10.70
CA ASP A 218 -20.71 95.58 -11.01
C ASP A 218 -20.88 96.99 -10.37
N PRO A 219 -19.82 97.79 -10.06
CA PRO A 219 -18.63 97.58 -9.21
C PRO A 219 -18.58 98.53 -7.97
N GLN A 220 -17.51 98.44 -7.14
CA GLN A 220 -16.56 99.55 -6.79
C GLN A 220 -15.93 99.53 -5.36
N LYS A 221 -14.67 100.01 -5.31
CA LYS A 221 -13.95 100.79 -4.24
C LYS A 221 -13.52 100.14 -2.89
N ALA A 222 -12.19 100.18 -2.68
CA ALA A 222 -11.42 100.67 -1.50
C ALA A 222 -11.73 100.12 -0.08
N LYS A 223 -10.79 99.96 0.88
CA LYS A 223 -9.37 100.36 1.09
C LYS A 223 -8.82 99.46 2.25
N ILE A 224 -7.56 99.20 2.59
CA ILE A 224 -6.14 99.53 2.21
C ILE A 224 -5.31 98.23 2.47
N GLY A 225 -3.99 98.08 2.24
CA GLY A 225 -2.97 98.95 1.63
C GLY A 225 -1.53 98.45 1.89
N GLU A 226 -0.59 98.83 1.00
CA GLU A 226 0.90 98.79 1.15
C GLU A 226 1.58 97.39 1.18
N SER A 227 2.80 97.14 0.65
CA SER A 227 3.90 98.00 0.15
C SER A 227 4.84 97.36 -0.95
N TRP A 228 5.53 98.19 -1.75
CA TRP A 228 6.75 97.94 -2.61
C TRP A 228 6.65 97.35 -4.06
N ALA A 229 7.79 97.15 -4.74
CA ALA A 229 8.03 96.98 -6.22
C ALA A 229 9.35 96.14 -6.52
N GLN A 230 9.99 95.95 -7.71
CA GLN A 230 10.18 96.67 -9.01
C GLN A 230 10.52 95.70 -10.23
N PRO A 231 10.59 96.15 -11.52
CA PRO A 231 10.46 95.26 -12.73
C PRO A 231 11.27 95.54 -14.07
N GLY A 232 11.12 94.67 -15.13
CA GLY A 232 11.38 94.89 -16.61
C GLY A 232 12.01 93.68 -17.40
N LEU A 233 12.17 93.53 -18.75
CA LEU A 233 11.57 94.02 -20.05
C LEU A 233 12.15 93.22 -21.29
N THR A 234 11.47 93.11 -22.49
CA THR A 234 11.85 92.22 -23.67
C THR A 234 11.19 92.56 -25.06
N GLU A 235 11.69 92.12 -26.26
CA GLU A 235 10.95 91.99 -27.59
C GLU A 235 11.61 91.10 -28.73
N LEU A 236 11.03 90.94 -29.97
CA LEU A 236 11.13 89.74 -30.90
C LEU A 236 11.03 89.95 -32.48
N VAL A 237 11.04 88.86 -33.34
CA VAL A 237 10.74 88.63 -34.85
C VAL A 237 11.74 87.59 -35.52
N GLU A 238 11.67 86.83 -36.67
CA GLU A 238 10.78 86.01 -37.63
C GLU A 238 11.68 85.48 -38.84
N ASP A 239 11.46 84.57 -39.85
CA ASP A 239 10.54 83.43 -40.30
C ASP A 239 10.99 82.79 -41.71
N THR A 240 10.94 81.45 -42.04
CA THR A 240 11.27 80.80 -43.40
C THR A 240 10.78 79.30 -43.67
N ASP A 241 11.05 78.74 -44.88
CA ASP A 241 10.74 77.38 -45.45
C ASP A 241 11.32 76.17 -44.64
N ASN A 242 10.64 75.01 -44.53
CA ASN A 242 10.87 74.05 -43.42
C ASN A 242 11.49 72.65 -43.73
N THR A 243 12.40 72.19 -42.85
CA THR A 243 13.13 70.90 -42.87
C THR A 243 12.69 69.95 -41.73
N ALA A 244 12.94 68.64 -41.86
CA ALA A 244 12.59 67.66 -40.84
C ALA A 244 13.43 67.76 -39.53
N PRO A 245 12.84 67.48 -38.35
CA PRO A 245 13.52 67.59 -37.06
C PRO A 245 14.64 66.57 -36.83
N VAL A 246 15.62 66.97 -36.02
CA VAL A 246 16.77 66.12 -35.63
C VAL A 246 16.74 65.86 -34.12
N PRO A 247 16.72 64.59 -33.65
CA PRO A 247 16.91 64.27 -32.23
C PRO A 247 18.29 64.73 -31.72
N VAL A 248 18.35 65.29 -30.51
CA VAL A 248 19.58 65.84 -29.92
C VAL A 248 20.05 65.04 -28.70
N GLU A 249 19.15 64.80 -27.75
CA GLU A 249 19.50 64.17 -26.47
C GLU A 249 18.31 63.41 -25.89
N VAL A 250 18.56 62.23 -25.32
CA VAL A 250 17.62 61.48 -24.49
C VAL A 250 18.13 61.49 -23.06
N THR A 251 17.30 61.92 -22.11
CA THR A 251 17.60 61.91 -20.67
C THR A 251 16.61 61.01 -19.94
N THR A 252 17.10 60.23 -18.99
CA THR A 252 16.35 59.31 -18.12
C THR A 252 16.64 59.62 -16.64
N SER A 253 15.70 59.28 -15.76
CA SER A 253 15.90 59.19 -14.32
C SER A 253 16.25 57.76 -13.93
N ASP A 254 16.83 57.59 -12.75
CA ASP A 254 16.85 56.28 -12.08
C ASP A 254 15.40 55.75 -11.91
N PRO A 255 15.18 54.43 -11.90
CA PRO A 255 13.86 53.84 -11.62
C PRO A 255 13.38 54.10 -10.19
N GLY A 256 12.14 54.55 -10.03
CA GLY A 256 11.55 54.82 -8.71
C GLY A 256 11.29 53.55 -7.88
N PHE A 257 11.97 53.43 -6.73
CA PHE A 257 12.00 52.27 -5.82
C PHE A 257 10.69 51.46 -5.71
N PHE A 258 9.56 52.11 -5.40
CA PHE A 258 8.28 51.42 -5.16
C PHE A 258 7.63 50.87 -6.45
N THR A 259 7.71 51.60 -7.57
CA THR A 259 6.93 51.32 -8.79
C THR A 259 7.79 50.97 -10.01
N GLY A 260 9.12 50.88 -9.84
CA GLY A 260 10.10 50.73 -10.92
C GLY A 260 10.05 51.82 -11.99
N SER A 261 9.35 52.93 -11.75
CA SER A 261 8.96 53.85 -12.82
C SER A 261 10.07 54.83 -13.17
N VAL A 262 10.40 54.93 -14.45
CA VAL A 262 11.40 55.84 -15.01
C VAL A 262 10.71 57.03 -15.64
N SER A 263 11.21 58.24 -15.41
CA SER A 263 10.78 59.45 -16.12
C SER A 263 11.94 60.01 -16.94
N GLY A 264 11.63 60.71 -18.03
CA GLY A 264 12.70 61.26 -18.87
C GLY A 264 12.22 62.31 -19.86
N ARG A 265 13.14 62.73 -20.73
CA ARG A 265 12.85 63.67 -21.81
C ARG A 265 13.72 63.36 -23.04
N VAL A 266 13.05 63.21 -24.18
CA VAL A 266 13.66 63.34 -25.50
C VAL A 266 13.67 64.83 -25.87
N THR A 267 14.78 65.30 -26.40
CA THR A 267 14.93 66.63 -26.99
C THR A 267 15.31 66.49 -28.46
N ALA A 268 14.84 67.44 -29.26
CA ALA A 268 15.09 67.53 -30.68
C ALA A 268 15.17 69.01 -31.07
N THR A 269 15.91 69.30 -32.13
CA THR A 269 15.98 70.62 -32.74
C THR A 269 15.46 70.53 -34.16
N ASP A 270 14.63 71.51 -34.50
CA ASP A 270 14.22 71.74 -35.87
C ASP A 270 15.25 72.66 -36.57
N PRO A 271 15.71 72.37 -37.81
CA PRO A 271 16.67 73.22 -38.50
C PRO A 271 16.17 74.64 -38.81
N ASP A 272 14.87 74.79 -39.07
CA ASP A 272 14.24 76.07 -39.45
C ASP A 272 13.45 76.69 -38.28
N GLY A 273 13.43 76.02 -37.13
CA GLY A 273 12.90 76.51 -35.85
C GLY A 273 11.46 76.08 -35.57
N ASP A 274 10.93 75.13 -36.33
CA ASP A 274 9.51 74.77 -36.35
C ASP A 274 9.03 74.03 -35.08
N ARG A 275 7.71 74.09 -34.81
CA ARG A 275 7.14 73.73 -33.50
C ARG A 275 6.94 72.22 -33.30
N LEU A 276 7.99 71.57 -32.83
CA LEU A 276 8.00 70.13 -32.59
C LEU A 276 6.96 69.62 -31.58
N THR A 277 6.32 68.51 -31.94
CA THR A 277 5.35 67.74 -31.16
C THR A 277 5.84 66.30 -31.05
N PHE A 278 5.77 65.74 -29.83
CA PHE A 278 6.29 64.40 -29.53
C PHE A 278 5.16 63.40 -29.27
N THR A 279 5.27 62.22 -29.85
CA THR A 279 4.37 61.07 -29.70
C THR A 279 5.20 59.78 -29.56
N GLY A 280 4.59 58.61 -29.39
CA GLY A 280 5.31 57.33 -29.31
C GLY A 280 4.42 56.21 -28.80
N SER A 281 5.01 55.03 -28.61
CA SER A 281 4.30 53.86 -28.08
C SER A 281 3.66 54.15 -26.71
N THR A 282 2.47 53.60 -26.46
CA THR A 282 1.76 53.71 -25.17
C THR A 282 2.02 52.53 -24.23
N ALA A 283 2.73 51.51 -24.71
CA ALA A 283 3.19 50.35 -23.96
C ALA A 283 4.42 49.73 -24.64
N THR A 284 5.13 48.87 -23.90
CA THR A 284 6.01 47.81 -24.37
C THR A 284 5.53 46.49 -23.76
N ASP A 285 6.07 45.36 -24.20
CA ASP A 285 5.75 44.04 -23.62
C ASP A 285 6.15 43.93 -22.12
N ARG A 286 6.93 44.89 -21.62
CA ARG A 286 7.43 44.95 -20.23
C ARG A 286 6.81 46.06 -19.38
N GLY A 287 6.01 46.98 -19.95
CA GLY A 287 5.43 48.07 -19.16
C GLY A 287 4.61 49.08 -19.95
N ARG A 288 4.03 50.06 -19.24
CA ARG A 288 3.22 51.13 -19.83
C ARG A 288 4.06 52.38 -20.06
N VAL A 289 3.95 52.98 -21.24
CA VAL A 289 4.66 54.22 -21.63
C VAL A 289 3.64 55.36 -21.73
N THR A 290 4.06 56.59 -21.45
CA THR A 290 3.29 57.80 -21.76
C THR A 290 4.24 58.90 -22.18
N VAL A 291 4.24 59.19 -23.49
CA VAL A 291 4.94 60.32 -24.09
C VAL A 291 4.02 61.55 -24.06
N TYR A 292 4.54 62.67 -23.59
CA TYR A 292 3.87 63.97 -23.62
C TYR A 292 4.40 64.79 -24.80
N SER A 293 3.55 65.65 -25.37
CA SER A 293 3.87 66.51 -26.52
C SER A 293 5.01 67.51 -26.30
N SER A 294 5.57 67.61 -25.09
CA SER A 294 6.75 68.41 -24.71
C SER A 294 8.09 67.62 -24.75
N GLY A 295 8.06 66.38 -25.24
CA GLY A 295 9.20 65.46 -25.28
C GLY A 295 9.47 64.73 -23.96
N ARG A 296 8.78 65.11 -22.88
CA ARG A 296 8.81 64.33 -21.62
C ARG A 296 8.14 62.98 -21.82
N PHE A 297 8.60 61.97 -21.11
CA PHE A 297 7.93 60.67 -21.01
C PHE A 297 7.95 60.12 -19.58
N SER A 298 7.08 59.14 -19.32
CA SER A 298 7.14 58.26 -18.17
C SER A 298 6.92 56.82 -18.62
N TYR A 299 7.67 55.90 -18.02
CA TYR A 299 7.56 54.45 -18.17
C TYR A 299 7.32 53.81 -16.81
N THR A 300 6.38 52.86 -16.74
CA THR A 300 6.12 52.04 -15.55
C THR A 300 6.18 50.56 -15.96
N PRO A 301 7.16 49.78 -15.48
CA PRO A 301 7.24 48.35 -15.77
C PRO A 301 6.08 47.57 -15.12
N THR A 302 5.72 46.43 -15.70
CA THR A 302 4.81 45.46 -15.08
C THR A 302 5.48 44.74 -13.92
N ALA A 303 4.69 44.16 -13.01
CA ALA A 303 5.23 43.31 -11.93
C ALA A 303 6.06 42.15 -12.49
N ALA A 304 5.54 41.42 -13.48
CA ALA A 304 6.24 40.31 -14.13
C ALA A 304 7.57 40.73 -14.78
N ALA A 305 7.68 41.93 -15.34
CA ALA A 305 8.94 42.43 -15.89
C ALA A 305 9.95 42.80 -14.81
N ARG A 306 9.51 43.30 -13.64
CA ARG A 306 10.38 43.52 -12.48
C ARG A 306 10.84 42.22 -11.84
N HIS A 307 9.99 41.19 -11.86
CA HIS A 307 10.31 39.85 -11.39
C HIS A 307 11.35 39.17 -12.29
N ALA A 308 11.11 39.14 -13.60
CA ALA A 308 12.06 38.61 -14.57
C ALA A 308 13.41 39.37 -14.62
N ALA A 309 13.48 40.61 -14.13
CA ALA A 309 14.73 41.36 -13.95
C ALA A 309 15.45 41.06 -12.61
N ALA A 310 14.79 40.35 -11.68
CA ALA A 310 15.31 39.97 -10.37
C ALA A 310 15.98 38.58 -10.33
N ALA A 311 15.80 37.75 -11.36
CA ALA A 311 16.44 36.43 -11.44
C ALA A 311 17.97 36.54 -11.35
N ASP A 312 18.59 35.60 -10.63
CA ASP A 312 20.02 35.57 -10.38
C ASP A 312 20.85 35.47 -11.68
N ASP A 313 20.27 34.91 -12.74
CA ASP A 313 20.84 34.77 -14.09
C ASP A 313 20.29 35.78 -15.13
N ALA A 314 19.39 36.70 -14.73
CA ALA A 314 18.66 37.58 -15.66
C ALA A 314 19.59 38.35 -16.63
N THR A 315 19.28 38.32 -17.93
CA THR A 315 20.09 39.00 -18.95
C THR A 315 19.88 40.52 -18.97
N ASP A 316 20.76 41.25 -19.65
CA ASP A 316 20.63 42.70 -19.84
C ASP A 316 19.35 43.07 -20.62
N GLU A 317 18.87 42.18 -21.51
CA GLU A 317 17.58 42.33 -22.17
C GLU A 317 16.39 42.13 -21.22
N GLN A 318 16.51 41.36 -20.13
CA GLN A 318 15.46 41.27 -19.10
C GLN A 318 15.48 42.50 -18.16
N LYS A 319 16.68 43.01 -17.87
CA LYS A 319 16.92 44.19 -17.01
C LYS A 319 16.59 45.53 -17.69
N THR A 320 16.28 45.55 -18.99
CA THR A 320 15.99 46.78 -19.75
C THR A 320 14.75 46.65 -20.66
N THR A 321 14.24 47.77 -21.17
CA THR A 321 13.33 47.78 -22.31
C THR A 321 13.56 49.01 -23.18
N THR A 322 13.18 48.92 -24.46
CA THR A 322 13.27 50.03 -25.41
C THR A 322 11.91 50.37 -26.00
N PHE A 323 11.68 51.65 -26.32
CA PHE A 323 10.52 52.11 -27.06
C PHE A 323 10.87 53.30 -27.96
N THR A 324 10.10 53.49 -29.03
CA THR A 324 10.33 54.58 -29.99
C THR A 324 9.46 55.79 -29.67
N VAL A 325 10.08 56.96 -29.69
CA VAL A 325 9.45 58.28 -29.65
C VAL A 325 9.50 58.88 -31.05
N THR A 326 8.35 59.31 -31.55
CA THR A 326 8.17 59.92 -32.86
C THR A 326 8.01 61.44 -32.70
N ILE A 327 8.84 62.18 -33.40
CA ILE A 327 8.92 63.65 -33.37
C ILE A 327 8.34 64.17 -34.69
N THR A 328 7.48 65.18 -34.63
CA THR A 328 6.83 65.77 -35.81
C THR A 328 6.85 67.29 -35.70
N ASP A 329 7.19 67.98 -36.78
CA ASP A 329 7.17 69.45 -36.89
C ASP A 329 5.76 70.00 -37.21
N SER A 330 5.63 71.29 -37.54
CA SER A 330 4.35 71.89 -37.94
C SER A 330 3.97 71.58 -39.39
N ALA A 331 4.96 71.31 -40.25
CA ALA A 331 4.75 70.94 -41.65
C ALA A 331 4.30 69.48 -41.85
N GLY A 332 4.60 68.60 -40.88
CA GLY A 332 4.28 67.18 -40.88
C GLY A 332 5.47 66.24 -41.19
N ASN A 333 6.72 66.73 -41.23
CA ASN A 333 7.88 65.84 -41.37
C ASN A 333 8.15 65.09 -40.05
N ILE A 334 8.78 63.92 -40.14
CA ILE A 334 8.88 62.98 -39.01
C ILE A 334 10.33 62.50 -38.81
N ALA A 335 10.74 62.43 -37.54
CA ALA A 335 11.94 61.72 -37.09
C ALA A 335 11.60 60.77 -35.92
N THR A 336 12.44 59.75 -35.70
CA THR A 336 12.25 58.73 -34.67
C THR A 336 13.49 58.58 -33.79
N GLN A 337 13.27 58.46 -32.48
CA GLN A 337 14.31 58.24 -31.48
C GLN A 337 13.95 57.01 -30.63
N ASN A 338 14.86 56.04 -30.54
CA ASN A 338 14.72 54.95 -29.59
C ASN A 338 15.18 55.40 -28.20
N VAL A 339 14.39 55.09 -27.19
CA VAL A 339 14.65 55.37 -25.78
C VAL A 339 14.84 54.02 -25.08
N SER A 340 15.98 53.83 -24.40
CA SER A 340 16.19 52.71 -23.49
C SER A 340 15.90 53.15 -22.06
N VAL A 341 15.30 52.26 -21.27
CA VAL A 341 15.04 52.47 -19.84
C VAL A 341 15.29 51.20 -19.04
N ASP A 342 15.88 51.36 -17.86
CA ASP A 342 16.21 50.25 -16.96
C ASP A 342 14.98 49.81 -16.16
N ILE A 343 14.91 48.52 -15.84
CA ILE A 343 13.84 47.92 -15.06
C ILE A 343 14.41 47.58 -13.68
N SER A 344 13.99 48.34 -12.65
CA SER A 344 14.36 48.00 -11.27
C SER A 344 13.71 46.66 -10.87
N PRO A 345 14.49 45.68 -10.40
CA PRO A 345 13.96 44.39 -9.97
C PRO A 345 13.01 44.50 -8.78
N ALA A 346 12.18 43.48 -8.60
CA ALA A 346 11.42 43.22 -7.39
C ALA A 346 11.03 41.74 -7.33
N ASN A 347 11.23 41.12 -6.17
CA ASN A 347 10.88 39.73 -5.83
C ASN A 347 10.41 39.70 -4.35
N VAL A 348 9.43 38.86 -4.00
CA VAL A 348 8.97 38.61 -2.63
C VAL A 348 9.63 37.35 -2.05
N VAL A 349 10.75 37.55 -1.35
CA VAL A 349 11.54 36.48 -0.71
C VAL A 349 10.70 35.41 0.06
N PRO A 350 11.12 34.13 0.10
CA PRO A 350 10.24 33.02 0.49
C PRO A 350 9.72 33.09 1.93
N PHE A 351 8.64 32.37 2.20
CA PHE A 351 7.99 32.33 3.52
C PHE A 351 7.67 30.91 3.99
N GLY A 352 7.36 30.79 5.29
CA GLY A 352 6.87 29.54 5.88
C GLY A 352 7.89 28.42 6.09
N ALA A 353 9.16 28.60 5.67
CA ALA A 353 10.22 27.60 5.65
C ALA A 353 10.37 26.77 6.94
N ARG A 354 10.20 25.45 6.84
CA ARG A 354 10.21 24.47 7.94
C ARG A 354 10.92 23.20 7.52
N ALA A 355 11.88 22.74 8.31
CA ALA A 355 12.37 21.37 8.24
C ALA A 355 11.56 20.44 9.18
N ARG A 356 11.48 19.16 8.82
CA ARG A 356 10.86 18.07 9.60
C ARG A 356 11.72 16.83 9.49
N ALA A 357 11.91 16.09 10.58
CA ALA A 357 12.70 14.87 10.62
C ALA A 357 11.82 13.64 10.86
N SER A 358 12.20 12.51 10.25
CA SER A 358 11.77 11.19 10.70
C SER A 358 12.36 10.87 12.09
N ALA A 359 11.88 9.79 12.71
CA ALA A 359 12.69 9.12 13.72
C ALA A 359 13.88 8.41 13.05
N GLY A 360 15.00 8.25 13.76
CA GLY A 360 16.23 7.68 13.20
C GLY A 360 16.25 6.15 13.24
N ASN A 361 16.57 5.50 12.13
CA ASN A 361 16.64 4.04 11.98
C ASN A 361 17.48 3.39 13.10
N LEU A 362 17.03 2.26 13.67
CA LEU A 362 17.75 1.61 14.78
C LEU A 362 19.10 0.97 14.38
N SER A 363 19.17 0.38 13.19
CA SER A 363 20.42 -0.22 12.67
C SER A 363 21.44 0.86 12.32
N THR A 364 21.10 1.81 11.43
CA THR A 364 22.07 2.77 10.88
C THR A 364 22.16 4.09 11.66
N GLY A 365 21.09 4.48 12.36
CA GLY A 365 20.91 5.81 12.95
C GLY A 365 20.40 6.88 11.99
N SER A 366 20.23 6.57 10.70
CA SER A 366 19.87 7.55 9.66
C SER A 366 18.47 8.11 9.80
N VAL A 367 18.31 9.39 9.46
CA VAL A 367 17.09 10.20 9.55
C VAL A 367 16.80 10.83 8.19
N ILE A 368 15.55 10.77 7.72
CA ILE A 368 15.10 11.53 6.55
C ILE A 368 14.57 12.88 7.04
N VAL A 369 15.03 13.96 6.40
CA VAL A 369 14.60 15.34 6.66
C VAL A 369 13.89 15.91 5.44
N THR A 370 12.64 16.34 5.58
CA THR A 370 11.88 17.05 4.54
C THR A 370 11.91 18.54 4.84
N VAL A 371 12.02 19.38 3.81
CA VAL A 371 12.02 20.85 3.96
C VAL A 371 10.89 21.47 3.14
N ASP A 372 9.88 22.02 3.83
CA ASP A 372 8.74 22.70 3.22
C ASP A 372 8.97 24.22 3.20
N ALA A 373 8.66 24.90 2.09
CA ALA A 373 8.59 26.36 2.02
C ALA A 373 7.57 26.81 0.97
N PHE A 374 7.17 28.08 1.02
CA PHE A 374 6.24 28.68 0.05
C PHE A 374 6.80 29.98 -0.50
N ASP A 375 6.41 30.31 -1.73
CA ASP A 375 6.67 31.58 -2.37
C ASP A 375 5.36 32.26 -2.82
N PHE A 376 5.37 33.59 -2.96
CA PHE A 376 4.22 34.40 -3.37
C PHE A 376 4.21 34.77 -4.86
N ASP A 377 5.37 34.96 -5.48
CA ASP A 377 5.47 35.25 -6.93
C ASP A 377 5.40 33.95 -7.78
N ARG A 378 5.56 32.79 -7.10
CA ARG A 378 5.46 31.38 -7.53
C ARG A 378 6.73 30.82 -8.17
N ASP A 379 7.88 31.22 -7.66
CA ASP A 379 9.16 30.70 -8.11
C ASP A 379 9.43 29.24 -7.71
N THR A 380 10.29 28.59 -8.49
CA THR A 380 10.78 27.23 -8.21
C THR A 380 11.77 27.27 -7.06
N LEU A 381 11.30 26.93 -5.86
CA LEU A 381 12.16 26.90 -4.67
C LEU A 381 13.23 25.81 -4.75
N THR A 382 14.49 26.22 -4.65
CA THR A 382 15.65 25.35 -4.55
C THR A 382 16.03 25.20 -3.08
N PHE A 383 16.09 23.96 -2.60
CA PHE A 383 16.52 23.62 -1.24
C PHE A 383 17.98 23.17 -1.28
N THR A 384 18.76 23.55 -0.28
CA THR A 384 20.16 23.12 -0.13
C THR A 384 20.41 22.65 1.30
N GLY A 385 21.01 21.46 1.41
CA GLY A 385 21.36 20.85 2.68
C GLY A 385 22.50 21.59 3.40
N PRO A 386 22.61 21.45 4.73
CA PRO A 386 23.79 21.91 5.45
C PRO A 386 25.05 21.16 4.98
N ALA A 387 26.21 21.79 5.20
CA ALA A 387 27.48 21.05 5.19
C ALA A 387 27.47 19.93 6.26
N PRO A 388 28.26 18.85 6.07
CA PRO A 388 28.43 17.80 7.09
C PRO A 388 28.83 18.37 8.45
N THR A 389 28.33 17.75 9.51
CA THR A 389 28.66 18.10 10.90
C THR A 389 29.72 17.13 11.46
N ASP A 390 30.29 17.45 12.62
CA ASP A 390 31.14 16.50 13.37
C ASP A 390 30.39 15.22 13.78
N LYS A 391 29.05 15.24 13.73
CA LYS A 391 28.17 14.13 14.15
C LYS A 391 27.58 13.34 12.99
N GLY A 392 27.52 13.86 11.77
CA GLY A 392 26.94 13.13 10.63
C GLY A 392 27.06 13.85 9.29
N ALA A 393 26.86 13.08 8.23
CA ALA A 393 26.78 13.59 6.86
C ALA A 393 25.30 13.81 6.46
N VAL A 394 25.06 14.77 5.57
CA VAL A 394 23.77 14.97 4.91
C VAL A 394 23.93 14.75 3.41
N VAL A 395 23.02 13.98 2.82
CA VAL A 395 22.88 13.74 1.38
C VAL A 395 21.56 14.35 0.91
N ASP A 396 21.57 15.03 -0.23
CA ASP A 396 20.35 15.46 -0.92
C ASP A 396 19.84 14.31 -1.79
N ASN A 397 18.57 13.95 -1.64
CA ASN A 397 17.95 12.84 -2.38
C ASN A 397 17.39 13.29 -3.75
N GLY A 398 17.36 14.60 -4.04
CA GLY A 398 16.88 15.17 -5.31
C GLY A 398 15.36 15.30 -5.43
N ASP A 399 14.60 14.90 -4.40
CA ASP A 399 13.13 14.90 -4.35
C ASP A 399 12.55 15.93 -3.33
N GLY A 400 13.40 16.78 -2.76
CA GLY A 400 13.05 17.69 -1.66
C GLY A 400 13.26 17.08 -0.26
N THR A 401 13.77 15.85 -0.17
CA THR A 401 14.20 15.21 1.07
C THR A 401 15.72 15.06 1.15
N PHE A 402 16.22 15.03 2.39
CA PHE A 402 17.64 14.93 2.71
C PHE A 402 17.88 13.79 3.70
N THR A 403 18.86 12.95 3.42
CA THR A 403 19.23 11.84 4.32
C THR A 403 20.38 12.28 5.23
N TYR A 404 20.12 12.43 6.52
CA TYR A 404 21.16 12.59 7.54
C TYR A 404 21.59 11.22 8.07
N THR A 405 22.89 10.92 8.05
CA THR A 405 23.46 9.70 8.62
C THR A 405 24.50 10.06 9.69
N PRO A 406 24.23 9.77 10.98
CA PRO A 406 25.18 10.04 12.06
C PRO A 406 26.37 9.09 12.01
N THR A 407 27.54 9.57 12.45
CA THR A 407 28.77 8.78 12.55
C THR A 407 28.65 7.75 13.69
N ALA A 408 29.34 6.61 13.54
CA ALA A 408 29.40 5.59 14.59
C ALA A 408 29.90 6.15 15.93
N ALA A 409 30.83 7.12 15.91
CA ALA A 409 31.32 7.81 17.10
C ALA A 409 30.24 8.67 17.79
N ALA A 410 29.42 9.40 17.02
CA ALA A 410 28.30 10.16 17.57
C ALA A 410 27.22 9.23 18.17
N ARG A 411 26.92 8.12 17.48
CA ARG A 411 25.98 7.10 17.97
C ARG A 411 26.47 6.39 19.24
N ALA A 412 27.76 6.08 19.34
CA ALA A 412 28.34 5.53 20.58
C ALA A 412 28.20 6.54 21.73
N ALA A 413 28.59 7.80 21.51
CA ALA A 413 28.46 8.87 22.52
C ALA A 413 27.01 9.16 22.93
N ALA A 414 26.02 8.91 22.07
CA ALA A 414 24.60 8.99 22.41
C ALA A 414 24.12 7.85 23.33
N GLY A 415 24.74 6.67 23.23
CA GLY A 415 24.41 5.45 23.99
C GLY A 415 25.00 5.41 25.39
N GLU A 416 26.08 6.16 25.65
CA GLU A 416 26.79 6.17 26.95
C GLU A 416 25.84 6.38 28.16
N PRO A 417 25.98 5.58 29.24
CA PRO A 417 25.16 5.70 30.44
C PRO A 417 25.19 7.11 31.05
N GLY A 418 24.05 7.80 30.99
CA GLY A 418 23.92 9.18 31.49
C GLY A 418 24.45 10.26 30.55
N ALA A 419 24.72 9.97 29.27
CA ALA A 419 25.17 10.98 28.30
C ALA A 419 24.23 12.21 28.25
N PRO A 420 24.75 13.42 27.96
CA PRO A 420 23.95 14.64 27.92
C PRO A 420 22.98 14.65 26.72
N ALA A 421 21.94 15.49 26.79
CA ALA A 421 20.99 15.66 25.67
C ALA A 421 21.70 16.07 24.37
N SER A 422 22.74 16.90 24.45
CA SER A 422 23.56 17.35 23.32
C SER A 422 24.45 16.27 22.67
N ALA A 423 24.53 15.07 23.25
CA ALA A 423 25.10 13.89 22.58
C ALA A 423 24.04 13.12 21.75
N ARG A 424 22.75 13.27 22.08
CA ARG A 424 21.63 12.57 21.43
C ARG A 424 20.88 13.41 20.39
N THR A 425 21.35 14.63 20.12
CA THR A 425 20.84 15.49 19.04
C THR A 425 21.96 16.05 18.20
N ASP A 426 21.67 16.39 16.95
CA ASP A 426 22.51 17.25 16.10
C ASP A 426 21.68 18.33 15.42
N THR A 427 22.27 19.47 15.07
CA THR A 427 21.53 20.65 14.62
C THR A 427 21.85 20.97 13.15
N LEU A 428 20.87 20.80 12.28
CA LEU A 428 20.98 20.96 10.83
C LEU A 428 20.35 22.29 10.38
N VAL A 429 20.99 22.98 9.43
CA VAL A 429 20.53 24.28 8.90
C VAL A 429 20.41 24.21 7.38
N PHE A 430 19.18 24.26 6.88
CA PHE A 430 18.86 24.20 5.45
C PHE A 430 18.67 25.61 4.90
N THR A 431 19.06 25.82 3.64
CA THR A 431 18.86 27.10 2.93
C THR A 431 17.89 26.92 1.77
N VAL A 432 16.96 27.85 1.62
CA VAL A 432 15.94 27.90 0.57
C VAL A 432 16.18 29.15 -0.26
N SER A 433 16.24 29.02 -1.58
CA SER A 433 16.35 30.11 -2.55
C SER A 433 15.21 30.04 -3.57
N ASP A 434 14.75 31.20 -4.04
CA ASP A 434 13.81 31.36 -5.16
C ASP A 434 14.51 31.56 -6.53
N GLY A 435 15.84 31.67 -6.54
CA GLY A 435 16.61 31.98 -7.75
C GLY A 435 16.46 33.43 -8.24
N HIS A 436 15.84 34.29 -7.43
CA HIS A 436 15.60 35.72 -7.68
C HIS A 436 16.16 36.57 -6.52
N GLY A 437 17.29 36.13 -5.95
CA GLY A 437 17.98 36.77 -4.82
C GLY A 437 17.29 36.63 -3.45
N GLY A 438 16.17 35.93 -3.34
CA GLY A 438 15.41 35.80 -2.10
C GLY A 438 15.72 34.52 -1.34
N ILE A 439 16.35 34.69 -0.17
CA ILE A 439 16.90 33.58 0.63
C ILE A 439 16.19 33.47 1.99
N ARG A 440 15.97 32.21 2.40
CA ARG A 440 15.56 31.81 3.74
C ARG A 440 16.44 30.70 4.28
N THR A 441 16.51 30.59 5.60
CA THR A 441 17.07 29.43 6.29
C THR A 441 16.04 28.85 7.25
N THR A 442 16.17 27.55 7.53
CA THR A 442 15.39 26.86 8.56
C THR A 442 16.27 25.85 9.28
N THR A 443 16.00 25.63 10.57
CA THR A 443 16.85 24.83 11.46
C THR A 443 16.05 23.72 12.10
N ILE A 444 16.67 22.55 12.24
CA ILE A 444 16.08 21.39 12.92
C ILE A 444 17.12 20.66 13.76
N ASP A 445 16.72 20.26 14.97
CA ASP A 445 17.46 19.29 15.76
C ASP A 445 17.01 17.87 15.38
N VAL A 446 17.92 17.08 14.80
CA VAL A 446 17.71 15.66 14.49
C VAL A 446 18.17 14.79 15.67
N GLY A 447 17.50 13.66 15.88
CA GLY A 447 17.92 12.68 16.89
C GLY A 447 19.12 11.86 16.43
N VAL A 448 20.09 11.65 17.31
CA VAL A 448 21.19 10.69 17.12
C VAL A 448 20.81 9.39 17.84
N THR A 449 20.26 8.44 17.09
CA THR A 449 19.92 7.11 17.61
C THR A 449 21.22 6.38 18.02
N PRO A 450 21.32 5.85 19.25
CA PRO A 450 22.55 5.22 19.72
C PRO A 450 22.90 3.96 18.92
N VAL A 451 24.13 3.45 19.09
CA VAL A 451 24.42 2.05 18.74
C VAL A 451 23.68 1.15 19.74
N ILE A 452 23.15 0.01 19.27
CA ILE A 452 22.57 -1.00 20.14
C ILE A 452 23.35 -2.29 19.96
N GLU A 453 23.73 -2.92 21.08
CA GLU A 453 24.34 -4.26 21.10
C GLU A 453 23.29 -5.28 20.69
N ALA A 454 23.32 -5.69 19.42
CA ALA A 454 22.31 -6.59 18.87
C ALA A 454 22.48 -8.02 19.42
N SER A 455 21.36 -8.73 19.61
CA SER A 455 21.36 -10.12 20.11
C SER A 455 20.99 -11.11 19.00
N ALA A 456 21.64 -12.27 18.96
CA ALA A 456 21.41 -13.24 17.88
C ALA A 456 20.02 -13.91 17.91
N SER A 457 19.30 -13.85 19.04
CA SER A 457 18.01 -14.52 19.19
C SER A 457 17.08 -13.83 20.20
N THR A 458 15.81 -14.21 20.14
CA THR A 458 14.70 -13.65 20.92
C THR A 458 14.12 -14.69 21.89
N PRO A 459 13.63 -14.30 23.08
CA PRO A 459 12.88 -15.21 23.95
C PRO A 459 11.51 -15.58 23.38
N GLY A 460 11.09 -16.82 23.63
CA GLY A 460 9.77 -17.35 23.23
C GLY A 460 9.80 -18.10 21.91
N LYS A 461 8.63 -18.58 21.50
CA LYS A 461 8.40 -19.29 20.24
C LYS A 461 7.88 -18.35 19.15
N SER A 462 8.29 -18.55 17.91
CA SER A 462 7.79 -17.83 16.73
C SER A 462 6.27 -17.88 16.60
N ALA A 463 5.69 -16.79 16.09
CA ALA A 463 4.27 -16.67 15.78
C ALA A 463 4.08 -16.36 14.29
N GLY A 464 4.64 -17.22 13.43
CA GLY A 464 4.86 -16.94 12.02
C GLY A 464 6.27 -16.37 11.75
N PRO A 465 6.63 -16.24 10.47
CA PRO A 465 7.93 -15.71 10.02
C PRO A 465 8.08 -14.21 10.34
N VAL A 466 9.21 -13.62 9.97
CA VAL A 466 9.38 -12.16 10.07
C VAL A 466 8.41 -11.42 9.17
N ILE A 467 8.02 -10.23 9.64
CA ILE A 467 7.06 -9.35 8.98
C ILE A 467 7.80 -8.06 8.64
N VAL A 468 7.97 -7.78 7.35
CA VAL A 468 8.74 -6.62 6.86
C VAL A 468 7.79 -5.47 6.51
N GLY A 469 8.06 -4.29 7.06
CA GLY A 469 7.29 -3.08 6.81
C GLY A 469 7.71 -2.33 5.54
N SER A 470 6.80 -1.51 5.01
CA SER A 470 7.04 -0.59 3.88
C SER A 470 8.27 0.32 4.07
N ASN A 471 8.53 0.71 5.32
CA ASN A 471 9.67 1.52 5.75
C ASN A 471 10.99 0.73 5.93
N GLY A 472 11.00 -0.58 5.67
CA GLY A 472 12.15 -1.46 5.88
C GLY A 472 12.34 -1.98 7.32
N THR A 473 11.40 -1.72 8.24
CA THR A 473 11.46 -2.30 9.60
C THR A 473 11.12 -3.79 9.56
N ILE A 474 11.97 -4.62 10.13
CA ILE A 474 11.76 -6.08 10.22
C ILE A 474 11.26 -6.41 11.63
N TYR A 475 10.11 -7.09 11.74
CA TYR A 475 9.51 -7.49 13.01
C TYR A 475 9.45 -9.02 13.13
N GLN A 476 9.92 -9.60 14.25
CA GLN A 476 9.59 -10.96 14.66
C GLN A 476 8.61 -10.94 15.84
N VAL A 477 7.47 -11.60 15.72
CA VAL A 477 6.54 -11.82 16.84
C VAL A 477 6.89 -13.14 17.52
N THR A 478 6.99 -13.15 18.85
CA THR A 478 7.16 -14.37 19.65
C THR A 478 6.17 -14.44 20.81
N TYR A 479 5.99 -15.64 21.37
CA TYR A 479 5.22 -15.84 22.60
C TYR A 479 5.94 -16.73 23.61
N ASP A 480 5.87 -16.34 24.88
CA ASP A 480 6.34 -17.12 26.01
C ASP A 480 5.33 -18.24 26.32
N VAL A 481 5.81 -19.46 26.55
CA VAL A 481 4.98 -20.66 26.81
C VAL A 481 5.21 -21.16 28.24
N ASP A 482 4.15 -21.48 28.95
CA ASP A 482 4.24 -22.10 30.28
C ASP A 482 4.73 -23.55 30.16
N PRO A 483 5.80 -23.95 30.88
CA PRO A 483 6.44 -25.26 30.72
C PRO A 483 5.65 -26.44 31.32
N THR A 484 4.54 -26.18 32.02
CA THR A 484 3.73 -27.21 32.69
C THR A 484 2.38 -27.44 32.00
N THR A 485 1.78 -26.38 31.47
CA THR A 485 0.47 -26.38 30.79
C THR A 485 0.59 -26.24 29.27
N MET A 486 1.80 -26.04 28.73
CA MET A 486 2.09 -25.74 27.32
C MET A 486 1.27 -24.55 26.77
N SER A 487 0.73 -23.71 27.65
CA SER A 487 -0.17 -22.62 27.30
C SER A 487 0.60 -21.31 27.13
N PRO A 488 0.29 -20.48 26.12
CA PRO A 488 0.92 -19.17 25.98
C PRO A 488 0.60 -18.23 27.16
N ILE A 489 1.63 -17.58 27.71
CA ILE A 489 1.53 -16.70 28.89
C ILE A 489 1.86 -15.23 28.61
N GLY A 490 2.52 -14.94 27.49
CA GLY A 490 2.87 -13.58 27.08
C GLY A 490 3.26 -13.51 25.62
N THR A 491 3.16 -12.33 25.00
CA THR A 491 3.56 -12.06 23.62
C THR A 491 4.61 -10.95 23.58
N ARG A 492 5.57 -11.04 22.67
CA ARG A 492 6.62 -10.04 22.44
C ARG A 492 6.70 -9.73 20.96
N VAL A 493 7.21 -8.54 20.64
CA VAL A 493 7.66 -8.21 19.28
C VAL A 493 9.12 -7.79 19.38
N SER A 494 9.95 -8.30 18.49
CA SER A 494 11.35 -7.91 18.36
C SER A 494 11.55 -7.20 17.03
N ILE A 495 12.27 -6.09 17.05
CA ILE A 495 12.67 -5.35 15.86
C ILE A 495 14.09 -5.80 15.52
N LEU A 496 14.31 -6.19 14.27
CA LEU A 496 15.56 -6.77 13.79
C LEU A 496 16.31 -5.80 12.85
N ASP A 497 17.60 -6.07 12.66
CA ASP A 497 18.40 -5.50 11.57
C ASP A 497 18.30 -6.34 10.28
N GLU A 498 18.98 -5.87 9.23
CA GLU A 498 19.12 -6.54 7.93
C GLU A 498 19.84 -7.89 7.98
N ASN A 499 20.44 -8.26 9.11
CA ASN A 499 21.13 -9.53 9.36
C ASN A 499 20.33 -10.46 10.30
N GLY A 500 19.05 -10.13 10.55
CA GLY A 500 18.17 -10.87 11.46
C GLY A 500 18.49 -10.70 12.95
N GLN A 501 19.47 -9.86 13.30
CA GLN A 501 19.90 -9.63 14.68
C GLN A 501 18.92 -8.71 15.41
N VAL A 502 18.67 -9.00 16.68
CA VAL A 502 17.67 -8.32 17.51
C VAL A 502 18.21 -6.98 17.99
N LEU A 503 17.63 -5.89 17.50
CA LEU A 503 17.93 -4.52 17.92
C LEU A 503 17.15 -4.13 19.19
N THR A 504 15.90 -4.59 19.33
CA THR A 504 15.10 -4.36 20.56
C THR A 504 13.94 -5.35 20.64
N THR A 505 13.48 -5.64 21.86
CA THR A 505 12.30 -6.47 22.13
C THR A 505 11.33 -5.73 23.05
N THR A 506 10.03 -5.76 22.74
CA THR A 506 9.00 -5.12 23.55
C THR A 506 8.92 -5.69 24.97
N GLY A 507 8.35 -4.91 25.89
CA GLY A 507 7.76 -5.46 27.10
C GLY A 507 6.66 -6.49 26.78
N ASN A 508 6.28 -7.31 27.76
CA ASN A 508 5.28 -8.37 27.58
C ASN A 508 3.88 -7.79 27.25
N ILE A 509 3.35 -8.18 26.10
CA ILE A 509 2.00 -7.88 25.60
C ILE A 509 1.07 -9.01 26.04
N SER A 510 -0.01 -8.67 26.76
CA SER A 510 -0.85 -9.68 27.41
C SER A 510 -1.70 -10.49 26.42
N GLY A 511 -1.76 -11.81 26.63
CA GLY A 511 -2.43 -12.77 25.75
C GLY A 511 -1.44 -13.47 24.81
N ALA A 512 -1.97 -14.15 23.80
CA ALA A 512 -1.25 -14.95 22.82
C ALA A 512 -1.60 -14.51 21.39
N PRO A 513 -0.69 -14.54 20.40
CA PRO A 513 -1.06 -14.44 19.00
C PRO A 513 -1.95 -15.63 18.58
N ARG A 514 -2.64 -15.53 17.45
CA ARG A 514 -3.43 -16.62 16.87
C ARG A 514 -3.12 -16.76 15.39
N GLU A 515 -2.85 -17.97 14.94
CA GLU A 515 -2.60 -18.31 13.53
C GLU A 515 -3.75 -17.85 12.60
N GLN A 516 -4.98 -17.79 13.12
CA GLN A 516 -6.14 -17.29 12.37
C GLN A 516 -6.09 -15.77 12.10
N ALA A 517 -5.23 -15.01 12.79
CA ALA A 517 -5.06 -13.56 12.62
C ALA A 517 -3.60 -13.17 12.87
N PRO A 518 -2.69 -13.48 11.91
CA PRO A 518 -1.30 -13.06 11.99
C PRO A 518 -1.22 -11.53 12.07
N ALA A 519 -0.13 -11.03 12.69
CA ALA A 519 0.09 -9.59 12.75
C ALA A 519 0.35 -9.01 11.34
N VAL A 520 -0.04 -7.75 11.13
CA VAL A 520 0.02 -7.10 9.81
C VAL A 520 0.65 -5.71 9.92
N VAL A 521 1.52 -5.34 8.98
CA VAL A 521 2.10 -3.99 8.94
C VAL A 521 1.26 -3.06 8.07
N ARG A 522 1.09 -1.81 8.51
CA ARG A 522 0.46 -0.73 7.75
C ARG A 522 1.43 -0.05 6.79
N ALA A 523 0.89 0.76 5.88
CA ALA A 523 1.67 1.66 5.02
C ALA A 523 2.60 2.63 5.79
N ASP A 524 2.27 3.00 7.03
CA ASP A 524 3.11 3.82 7.92
C ASP A 524 4.28 3.05 8.59
N GLY A 525 4.40 1.74 8.32
CA GLY A 525 5.41 0.86 8.89
C GLY A 525 5.09 0.33 10.29
N SER A 526 3.96 0.71 10.91
CA SER A 526 3.54 0.18 12.22
C SER A 526 2.96 -1.24 12.11
N LEU A 527 3.38 -2.12 13.01
CA LEU A 527 2.84 -3.47 13.14
C LEU A 527 1.54 -3.42 13.97
N VAL A 528 0.44 -3.96 13.43
CA VAL A 528 -0.79 -4.23 14.17
C VAL A 528 -0.78 -5.69 14.61
N LEU A 529 -0.70 -5.89 15.92
CA LEU A 529 -0.75 -7.19 16.58
C LEU A 529 -2.10 -7.36 17.29
N VAL A 530 -2.69 -8.55 17.16
CA VAL A 530 -3.88 -8.95 17.92
C VAL A 530 -3.53 -10.17 18.77
N THR A 531 -3.53 -9.98 20.09
CA THR A 531 -3.44 -11.09 21.04
C THR A 531 -4.83 -11.53 21.49
N TYR A 532 -4.98 -12.78 21.91
CA TYR A 532 -6.19 -13.35 22.49
C TYR A 532 -5.89 -13.87 23.91
N ARG A 533 -6.85 -13.70 24.84
CA ARG A 533 -6.84 -14.30 26.17
C ARG A 533 -8.11 -15.12 26.35
N GLU A 534 -7.93 -16.44 26.44
CA GLU A 534 -9.01 -17.40 26.53
C GLU A 534 -9.82 -17.29 27.83
N SER A 535 -9.13 -17.12 28.97
CA SER A 535 -9.76 -16.98 30.30
C SER A 535 -10.67 -15.77 30.46
N THR A 536 -10.64 -14.81 29.53
CA THR A 536 -11.56 -13.67 29.47
C THR A 536 -12.38 -13.59 28.18
N ASN A 537 -12.13 -14.48 27.21
CA ASN A 537 -12.66 -14.42 25.84
C ASN A 537 -12.56 -13.02 25.20
N THR A 538 -11.37 -12.42 25.32
CA THR A 538 -11.07 -11.08 24.79
C THR A 538 -9.82 -11.08 23.94
N SER A 539 -9.84 -10.28 22.88
CA SER A 539 -8.64 -9.93 22.12
C SER A 539 -8.18 -8.50 22.40
N THR A 540 -6.88 -8.32 22.59
CA THR A 540 -6.24 -7.01 22.73
C THR A 540 -5.56 -6.65 21.42
N ILE A 541 -5.79 -5.43 20.96
CA ILE A 541 -5.27 -4.89 19.71
C ILE A 541 -4.20 -3.86 20.06
N SER A 542 -2.99 -4.03 19.53
CA SER A 542 -1.84 -3.17 19.79
C SER A 542 -1.18 -2.73 18.48
N ALA A 543 -0.75 -1.48 18.43
CA ALA A 543 0.27 -1.04 17.47
C ALA A 543 1.65 -1.19 18.12
N VAL A 544 2.65 -1.60 17.34
CA VAL A 544 4.07 -1.53 17.68
C VAL A 544 4.77 -0.73 16.58
N ASP A 545 5.61 0.23 16.96
CA ASP A 545 6.44 0.98 16.02
C ASP A 545 7.83 0.33 15.84
N GLY A 546 8.62 0.84 14.90
CA GLY A 546 9.99 0.37 14.65
C GLY A 546 11.01 0.68 15.77
N PHE A 547 10.55 1.14 16.93
CA PHE A 547 11.34 1.35 18.14
C PHE A 547 10.97 0.36 19.26
N GLY A 548 9.98 -0.51 19.03
CA GLY A 548 9.43 -1.41 20.05
C GLY A 548 8.47 -0.70 21.01
N THR A 549 7.95 0.48 20.67
CA THR A 549 6.95 1.17 21.50
C THR A 549 5.59 0.52 21.29
N VAL A 550 5.08 -0.17 22.31
CA VAL A 550 3.75 -0.78 22.27
C VAL A 550 2.68 0.24 22.67
N LYS A 551 1.73 0.48 21.77
CA LYS A 551 0.52 1.27 22.02
C LYS A 551 -0.71 0.38 21.92
N THR A 552 -1.30 0.04 23.06
CA THR A 552 -2.62 -0.62 23.10
C THR A 552 -3.67 0.29 22.44
N ILE A 553 -4.30 -0.20 21.37
CA ILE A 553 -5.35 0.48 20.61
C ILE A 553 -6.70 0.27 21.30
N GLY A 554 -6.95 -0.95 21.78
CA GLY A 554 -8.18 -1.30 22.50
C GLY A 554 -8.33 -2.80 22.74
N THR A 555 -9.45 -3.18 23.36
CA THR A 555 -9.79 -4.59 23.65
C THR A 555 -11.19 -4.89 23.11
N VAL A 556 -11.36 -6.05 22.48
CA VAL A 556 -12.61 -6.54 21.89
C VAL A 556 -12.97 -7.92 22.44
N ILE A 557 -14.22 -8.34 22.29
CA ILE A 557 -14.72 -9.64 22.75
C ILE A 557 -14.71 -10.65 21.58
N GLY A 558 -14.40 -11.91 21.89
CA GLY A 558 -14.32 -13.00 20.92
C GLY A 558 -12.89 -13.35 20.51
N GLN A 559 -12.70 -14.58 20.04
CA GLN A 559 -11.44 -15.05 19.46
C GLN A 559 -11.30 -14.54 18.02
N PRO A 560 -10.10 -14.11 17.57
CA PRO A 560 -9.82 -13.91 16.14
C PRO A 560 -10.14 -15.16 15.32
N SER A 561 -10.84 -14.99 14.20
CA SER A 561 -11.42 -16.10 13.42
C SER A 561 -11.05 -16.14 11.94
N LEU A 562 -10.57 -15.04 11.36
CA LEU A 562 -10.06 -14.95 9.99
C LEU A 562 -8.93 -13.90 9.91
N PRO A 563 -8.02 -14.00 8.91
CA PRO A 563 -6.87 -13.10 8.77
C PRO A 563 -7.26 -11.63 8.75
N MET A 564 -6.36 -10.77 9.26
CA MET A 564 -6.58 -9.33 9.21
C MET A 564 -6.37 -8.81 7.79
N LYS A 565 -7.33 -8.02 7.28
CA LYS A 565 -7.20 -7.33 5.99
C LYS A 565 -6.82 -5.87 6.21
N VAL A 566 -5.76 -5.42 5.52
CA VAL A 566 -5.27 -4.04 5.54
C VAL A 566 -5.77 -3.34 4.27
N ALA A 567 -6.43 -2.19 4.43
CA ALA A 567 -6.77 -1.32 3.31
C ALA A 567 -5.56 -0.44 2.93
N PRO A 568 -5.40 -0.06 1.65
CA PRO A 568 -4.38 0.89 1.20
C PRO A 568 -4.34 2.20 2.00
N ASN A 569 -5.48 2.65 2.56
CA ASN A 569 -5.56 3.83 3.41
C ASN A 569 -4.98 3.65 4.83
N GLY A 570 -4.50 2.46 5.21
CA GLY A 570 -3.96 2.15 6.53
C GLY A 570 -4.99 1.65 7.57
N SER A 571 -6.27 1.53 7.21
CA SER A 571 -7.28 0.86 8.03
C SER A 571 -7.00 -0.64 8.11
N VAL A 572 -7.20 -1.24 9.28
CA VAL A 572 -7.08 -2.71 9.48
C VAL A 572 -8.42 -3.26 9.94
N PHE A 573 -8.81 -4.39 9.36
CA PHE A 573 -10.06 -5.09 9.66
C PHE A 573 -9.79 -6.50 10.19
N LEU A 574 -10.54 -6.88 11.22
CA LEU A 574 -10.44 -8.16 11.93
C LEU A 574 -11.84 -8.75 12.10
N GLN A 575 -11.99 -10.06 11.98
CA GLN A 575 -13.18 -10.76 12.47
C GLN A 575 -12.90 -11.42 13.82
N THR A 576 -13.85 -11.28 14.77
CA THR A 576 -13.84 -12.07 16.01
C THR A 576 -15.11 -12.90 16.16
N ARG A 577 -14.93 -14.17 16.53
CA ARG A 577 -16.00 -15.12 16.84
C ARG A 577 -16.27 -15.14 18.33
N GLN A 578 -17.53 -14.93 18.72
CA GLN A 578 -17.99 -15.17 20.07
C GLN A 578 -18.79 -16.47 20.11
N PHE A 579 -18.37 -17.42 20.96
CA PHE A 579 -19.05 -18.71 21.17
C PHE A 579 -20.37 -18.58 21.96
N SER A 580 -21.27 -17.70 21.51
CA SER A 580 -22.58 -17.44 22.10
C SER A 580 -23.58 -16.94 21.06
N LEU A 581 -24.83 -16.74 21.46
CA LEU A 581 -25.96 -16.37 20.59
C LEU A 581 -25.81 -15.01 19.87
N SER A 582 -24.77 -14.21 20.16
CA SER A 582 -24.48 -12.96 19.42
C SER A 582 -23.86 -13.18 18.04
N GLY A 583 -23.15 -14.30 17.86
CA GLY A 583 -22.40 -14.59 16.64
C GLY A 583 -21.10 -13.79 16.48
N ASP A 584 -20.68 -13.66 15.23
CA ASP A 584 -19.41 -13.08 14.79
C ASP A 584 -19.50 -11.54 14.66
N ARG A 585 -18.33 -10.91 14.79
CA ARG A 585 -18.15 -9.45 14.84
C ARG A 585 -17.11 -9.00 13.83
N LEU A 586 -17.37 -7.89 13.15
CA LEU A 586 -16.39 -7.17 12.37
C LEU A 586 -15.80 -6.05 13.24
N VAL A 587 -14.49 -5.97 13.33
CA VAL A 587 -13.74 -4.92 14.01
C VAL A 587 -13.00 -4.11 12.95
N ARG A 588 -13.22 -2.78 12.93
CA ARG A 588 -12.40 -1.84 12.16
C ARG A 588 -11.47 -1.09 13.11
N ILE A 589 -10.21 -0.95 12.69
CA ILE A 589 -9.20 -0.10 13.28
C ILE A 589 -8.85 0.95 12.22
N SER A 590 -9.07 2.24 12.48
CA SER A 590 -8.69 3.30 11.53
C SER A 590 -7.17 3.47 11.41
N GLU A 591 -6.73 4.19 10.38
CA GLU A 591 -5.35 4.70 10.27
C GLU A 591 -4.93 5.47 11.55
N THR A 592 -5.85 6.24 12.13
CA THR A 592 -5.69 7.01 13.37
C THR A 592 -5.77 6.18 14.65
N ASN A 593 -5.77 4.84 14.54
CA ASN A 593 -5.85 3.90 15.66
C ASN A 593 -7.11 4.07 16.54
N SER A 594 -8.26 4.31 15.91
CA SER A 594 -9.59 4.27 16.56
C SER A 594 -10.32 2.96 16.24
N VAL A 595 -10.86 2.29 17.26
CA VAL A 595 -11.60 1.02 17.08
C VAL A 595 -13.11 1.27 16.94
N ARG A 596 -13.76 0.61 15.98
CA ARG A 596 -15.23 0.41 15.94
C ARG A 596 -15.54 -1.08 15.79
N VAL A 597 -16.60 -1.54 16.46
CA VAL A 597 -17.02 -2.95 16.46
C VAL A 597 -18.47 -3.06 15.99
N PHE A 598 -18.70 -3.90 14.99
CA PHE A 598 -20.00 -4.12 14.35
C PHE A 598 -20.42 -5.58 14.53
N GLN A 599 -21.68 -5.80 14.92
CA GLN A 599 -22.25 -7.15 14.99
C GLN A 599 -22.62 -7.62 13.57
N VAL A 600 -22.10 -8.76 13.13
CA VAL A 600 -22.43 -9.37 11.83
C VAL A 600 -23.58 -10.36 11.97
N GLY A 601 -23.65 -11.08 13.11
CA GLY A 601 -24.56 -12.19 13.32
C GLY A 601 -23.84 -13.51 13.02
N ARG A 602 -24.52 -14.51 12.46
CA ARG A 602 -23.82 -15.71 11.98
C ARG A 602 -23.17 -15.36 10.64
N ALA A 603 -21.86 -15.06 10.63
CA ALA A 603 -21.14 -14.79 9.39
C ALA A 603 -21.02 -16.07 8.55
N GLY A 604 -20.91 -15.91 7.23
CA GLY A 604 -20.84 -17.03 6.30
C GLY A 604 -20.17 -16.71 4.96
N GLY A 605 -20.15 -15.44 4.54
CA GLY A 605 -19.34 -14.97 3.42
C GLY A 605 -18.04 -14.31 3.87
N GLU A 606 -17.14 -14.10 2.92
CA GLU A 606 -15.84 -13.45 3.18
C GLU A 606 -15.96 -11.94 3.49
N LEU A 607 -14.88 -11.36 4.01
CA LEU A 607 -14.75 -9.91 4.16
C LEU A 607 -14.11 -9.28 2.92
N ALA A 608 -14.87 -8.45 2.22
CA ALA A 608 -14.35 -7.58 1.17
C ALA A 608 -13.92 -6.23 1.76
N VAL A 609 -12.77 -5.71 1.33
CA VAL A 609 -12.23 -4.41 1.75
C VAL A 609 -11.83 -3.62 0.50
N ALA A 610 -12.40 -2.45 0.32
CA ALA A 610 -12.15 -1.57 -0.82
C ALA A 610 -10.91 -0.68 -0.60
N PRO A 611 -10.29 -0.17 -1.69
CA PRO A 611 -9.09 0.67 -1.59
C PRO A 611 -9.25 1.93 -0.73
N ASP A 612 -10.46 2.48 -0.66
CA ASP A 612 -10.80 3.68 0.12
C ASP A 612 -10.85 3.45 1.64
N GLY A 613 -10.80 2.19 2.10
CA GLY A 613 -11.00 1.82 3.50
C GLY A 613 -12.46 1.57 3.89
N SER A 614 -13.38 1.43 2.92
CA SER A 614 -14.70 0.86 3.13
C SER A 614 -14.64 -0.68 3.15
N ALA A 615 -15.57 -1.34 3.83
CA ALA A 615 -15.60 -2.80 3.96
C ALA A 615 -17.02 -3.37 3.95
N TYR A 616 -17.15 -4.59 3.42
CA TYR A 616 -18.43 -5.23 3.15
C TYR A 616 -18.37 -6.71 3.56
N ILE A 617 -19.42 -7.22 4.20
CA ILE A 617 -19.52 -8.63 4.62
C ILE A 617 -20.97 -9.12 4.61
N VAL A 618 -21.20 -10.36 4.17
CA VAL A 618 -22.50 -11.02 4.28
C VAL A 618 -22.58 -11.91 5.51
N GLY A 619 -23.62 -11.71 6.31
CA GLY A 619 -23.96 -12.54 7.46
C GLY A 619 -25.43 -12.91 7.49
N ALA A 620 -25.85 -13.63 8.53
CA ALA A 620 -27.23 -14.03 8.76
C ALA A 620 -27.75 -13.55 10.13
N THR A 621 -29.00 -13.10 10.14
CA THR A 621 -29.70 -12.67 11.37
C THR A 621 -29.81 -13.80 12.40
N PRO A 622 -29.46 -13.59 13.69
CA PRO A 622 -29.38 -14.68 14.67
C PRO A 622 -30.68 -15.45 14.93
N LEU A 623 -31.85 -14.81 14.79
CA LEU A 623 -33.14 -15.39 15.19
C LEU A 623 -33.92 -16.07 14.05
N PHE A 624 -33.56 -15.83 12.79
CA PHE A 624 -34.31 -16.34 11.62
C PHE A 624 -33.43 -16.76 10.44
N GLY A 625 -32.11 -16.62 10.52
CA GLY A 625 -31.19 -17.00 9.43
C GLY A 625 -31.26 -16.12 8.18
N ASN A 626 -32.18 -15.14 8.10
CA ASN A 626 -32.30 -14.23 6.96
C ASN A 626 -30.96 -13.53 6.67
N PRO A 627 -30.47 -13.56 5.40
CA PRO A 627 -29.19 -12.97 5.04
C PRO A 627 -29.23 -11.44 5.03
N LEU A 628 -28.12 -10.84 5.43
CA LEU A 628 -27.90 -9.39 5.50
C LEU A 628 -26.50 -9.05 5.01
N LEU A 629 -26.42 -7.99 4.20
CA LEU A 629 -25.17 -7.31 3.90
C LEU A 629 -24.92 -6.25 4.98
N LEU A 630 -23.73 -6.25 5.58
CA LEU A 630 -23.20 -5.14 6.36
C LEU A 630 -22.19 -4.38 5.50
N ALA A 631 -22.46 -3.10 5.25
CA ALA A 631 -21.54 -2.17 4.61
C ALA A 631 -21.02 -1.16 5.65
N VAL A 632 -19.72 -0.90 5.63
CA VAL A 632 -19.01 0.04 6.51
C VAL A 632 -18.20 1.00 5.63
N ASP A 633 -18.29 2.31 5.85
CA ASP A 633 -17.50 3.30 5.10
C ASP A 633 -16.13 3.60 5.74
N ARG A 634 -15.28 4.34 5.01
CA ARG A 634 -13.98 4.83 5.47
C ARG A 634 -14.02 5.74 6.73
N ASP A 635 -15.17 6.28 7.12
CA ASP A 635 -15.36 6.99 8.41
C ASP A 635 -15.83 6.04 9.53
N GLY A 636 -16.12 4.79 9.19
CA GLY A 636 -16.58 3.74 10.09
C GLY A 636 -18.06 3.84 10.44
N ASN A 637 -18.86 4.57 9.67
CA ASN A 637 -20.32 4.48 9.75
C ASN A 637 -20.75 3.19 9.04
N SER A 638 -21.92 2.65 9.39
CA SER A 638 -22.37 1.39 8.83
C SER A 638 -23.85 1.39 8.48
N ARG A 639 -24.22 0.72 7.39
CA ARG A 639 -25.60 0.39 7.04
C ARG A 639 -25.74 -1.11 6.86
N ARG A 640 -26.84 -1.68 7.35
CA ARG A 640 -27.27 -3.04 6.99
C ARG A 640 -28.28 -2.99 5.86
N VAL A 641 -28.15 -3.91 4.92
CA VAL A 641 -29.08 -4.09 3.80
C VAL A 641 -29.65 -5.50 3.90
N SER A 642 -30.97 -5.61 4.06
CA SER A 642 -31.66 -6.90 4.01
C SER A 642 -31.60 -7.45 2.59
N LEU A 643 -31.12 -8.69 2.45
CA LEU A 643 -31.15 -9.41 1.18
C LEU A 643 -32.51 -10.15 1.04
N PRO A 644 -32.88 -10.62 -0.17
CA PRO A 644 -34.15 -11.32 -0.39
C PRO A 644 -34.34 -12.55 0.52
N SER A 645 -35.57 -12.77 0.97
CA SER A 645 -35.96 -13.98 1.68
C SER A 645 -35.86 -15.20 0.77
N GLY A 646 -35.21 -16.28 1.23
CA GLY A 646 -35.05 -17.51 0.46
C GLY A 646 -33.75 -17.60 -0.36
N THR A 647 -32.87 -16.61 -0.31
CA THR A 647 -31.51 -16.72 -0.86
C THR A 647 -30.73 -17.81 -0.13
N SER A 648 -30.52 -18.95 -0.80
CA SER A 648 -29.53 -19.96 -0.41
C SER A 648 -28.13 -19.47 -0.77
N ALA A 649 -27.27 -19.25 0.23
CA ALA A 649 -25.85 -18.91 0.07
C ALA A 649 -25.57 -17.82 -1.01
N PRO A 650 -25.75 -16.52 -0.71
CA PRO A 650 -25.28 -15.47 -1.61
C PRO A 650 -23.77 -15.61 -1.85
N GLU A 651 -23.31 -15.22 -3.04
CA GLU A 651 -21.91 -15.33 -3.44
C GLU A 651 -21.02 -14.39 -2.61
N ASN A 652 -19.70 -14.52 -2.73
CA ASN A 652 -18.77 -13.64 -2.03
C ASN A 652 -18.93 -12.20 -2.53
N ILE A 653 -18.53 -11.23 -1.69
CA ILE A 653 -18.50 -9.84 -2.13
C ILE A 653 -17.16 -9.60 -2.82
N VAL A 654 -17.23 -9.17 -4.07
CA VAL A 654 -16.07 -8.94 -4.93
C VAL A 654 -15.77 -7.44 -5.01
N ILE A 655 -14.49 -7.06 -5.06
CA ILE A 655 -14.08 -5.66 -5.27
C ILE A 655 -13.68 -5.50 -6.74
N GLY A 656 -14.37 -4.61 -7.46
CA GLY A 656 -14.08 -4.31 -8.86
C GLY A 656 -12.85 -3.41 -9.04
N PRO A 657 -12.35 -3.24 -10.28
CA PRO A 657 -11.22 -2.36 -10.60
C PRO A 657 -11.50 -0.88 -10.29
N ASP A 658 -12.78 -0.49 -10.20
CA ASP A 658 -13.26 0.83 -9.78
C ASP A 658 -13.26 1.04 -8.25
N GLY A 659 -12.83 0.04 -7.47
CA GLY A 659 -12.85 0.05 -6.02
C GLY A 659 -14.24 -0.10 -5.38
N ARG A 660 -15.30 -0.34 -6.17
CA ARG A 660 -16.65 -0.60 -5.65
C ARG A 660 -16.80 -2.07 -5.26
N GLY A 661 -17.69 -2.35 -4.31
CA GLY A 661 -18.08 -3.72 -3.98
C GLY A 661 -19.20 -4.21 -4.88
N TYR A 662 -19.17 -5.48 -5.26
CA TYR A 662 -20.17 -6.15 -6.08
C TYR A 662 -20.67 -7.39 -5.33
N LEU A 663 -21.98 -7.63 -5.38
CA LEU A 663 -22.62 -8.78 -4.77
C LEU A 663 -23.83 -9.23 -5.60
N THR A 664 -23.80 -10.49 -6.01
CA THR A 664 -24.85 -11.19 -6.76
C THR A 664 -25.76 -11.97 -5.81
N VAL A 665 -27.08 -11.87 -6.05
CA VAL A 665 -28.07 -12.52 -5.17
C VAL A 665 -29.23 -13.08 -5.98
N ALA A 666 -29.35 -14.42 -5.99
CA ALA A 666 -30.47 -15.13 -6.60
C ALA A 666 -31.82 -14.68 -6.02
N ARG A 667 -32.79 -14.47 -6.91
CA ARG A 667 -34.16 -14.02 -6.60
C ARG A 667 -35.17 -14.82 -7.41
N ASN A 668 -35.78 -15.80 -6.73
CA ASN A 668 -36.78 -16.69 -7.30
C ASN A 668 -38.18 -16.18 -6.92
N TYR A 669 -38.99 -15.80 -7.91
CA TYR A 669 -40.33 -15.26 -7.67
C TYR A 669 -41.33 -15.86 -8.67
N PHE A 670 -42.28 -16.65 -8.16
CA PHE A 670 -43.37 -17.25 -8.95
C PHE A 670 -42.91 -18.09 -10.18
N GLY A 671 -41.71 -18.68 -10.09
CA GLY A 671 -41.13 -19.50 -11.16
C GLY A 671 -40.24 -18.73 -12.14
N THR A 672 -40.12 -17.40 -12.01
CA THR A 672 -39.08 -16.63 -12.70
C THR A 672 -37.84 -16.53 -11.83
N THR A 673 -36.69 -16.83 -12.43
CA THR A 673 -35.36 -16.82 -11.80
C THR A 673 -34.60 -15.60 -12.31
N THR A 674 -34.16 -14.73 -11.40
CA THR A 674 -33.39 -13.52 -11.72
C THR A 674 -32.30 -13.32 -10.68
N THR A 675 -31.22 -12.62 -11.04
CA THR A 675 -30.13 -12.30 -10.13
C THR A 675 -30.07 -10.80 -9.88
N ARG A 676 -30.02 -10.40 -8.61
CA ARG A 676 -29.79 -9.01 -8.21
C ARG A 676 -28.31 -8.73 -8.11
N VAL A 677 -27.86 -7.70 -8.83
CA VAL A 677 -26.52 -7.14 -8.73
C VAL A 677 -26.58 -5.92 -7.82
N TYR A 678 -25.96 -6.02 -6.65
CA TYR A 678 -25.77 -4.91 -5.72
C TYR A 678 -24.38 -4.31 -5.96
N THR A 679 -24.32 -3.03 -6.35
CA THR A 679 -23.04 -2.28 -6.43
C THR A 679 -22.94 -1.34 -5.24
N LEU A 680 -21.82 -1.41 -4.52
CA LEU A 680 -21.63 -0.89 -3.17
C LEU A 680 -20.58 0.23 -3.17
N THR A 681 -20.84 1.31 -2.45
CA THR A 681 -19.88 2.43 -2.33
C THR A 681 -20.03 3.08 -0.96
N GLY A 682 -19.05 2.85 -0.08
CA GLY A 682 -19.13 3.24 1.33
C GLY A 682 -20.34 2.60 2.02
N THR A 683 -21.22 3.40 2.61
CA THR A 683 -22.49 2.89 3.13
C THR A 683 -23.62 2.83 2.10
N SER A 684 -23.44 3.33 0.88
CA SER A 684 -24.48 3.37 -0.17
C SER A 684 -24.52 2.11 -1.05
N ASN A 685 -25.64 1.87 -1.75
CA ASN A 685 -25.71 0.86 -2.80
C ASN A 685 -26.74 1.21 -3.89
N THR A 686 -26.50 0.75 -5.12
CA THR A 686 -27.51 0.59 -6.17
C THR A 686 -27.95 -0.88 -6.24
N VAL A 687 -29.03 -1.17 -6.99
CA VAL A 687 -29.44 -2.55 -7.33
C VAL A 687 -29.87 -2.58 -8.80
N ARG A 688 -29.36 -3.54 -9.56
CA ARG A 688 -29.77 -3.89 -10.92
C ARG A 688 -30.20 -5.37 -10.95
N GLU A 689 -30.92 -5.81 -11.98
CA GLU A 689 -31.35 -7.20 -12.12
C GLU A 689 -30.90 -7.75 -13.49
N ILE A 690 -30.39 -9.00 -13.50
CA ILE A 690 -29.93 -9.75 -14.68
C ILE A 690 -30.70 -11.09 -14.76
N PRO A 691 -30.81 -11.75 -15.93
CA PRO A 691 -31.54 -13.02 -16.08
C PRO A 691 -30.89 -14.17 -15.30
N GLY A 692 -31.65 -15.25 -15.07
CA GLY A 692 -31.16 -16.50 -14.50
C GLY A 692 -30.77 -16.44 -13.01
N SER A 693 -30.38 -17.60 -12.47
CA SER A 693 -29.67 -17.71 -11.19
C SER A 693 -28.18 -17.48 -11.40
N PRO A 694 -27.43 -16.97 -10.41
CA PRO A 694 -25.98 -17.00 -10.52
C PRO A 694 -25.49 -18.45 -10.53
N VAL A 695 -24.44 -18.71 -11.30
CA VAL A 695 -23.61 -19.89 -11.11
C VAL A 695 -22.23 -19.41 -10.69
N THR A 696 -21.58 -20.21 -9.84
CA THR A 696 -20.21 -19.98 -9.36
C THR A 696 -19.25 -19.93 -10.53
N ALA A 697 -19.04 -18.72 -11.06
CA ALA A 697 -18.19 -18.39 -12.21
C ALA A 697 -18.01 -16.85 -12.29
N GLU A 698 -18.10 -16.15 -11.15
CA GLU A 698 -17.79 -14.73 -11.05
C GLU A 698 -16.29 -14.50 -11.31
N MET A 699 -15.93 -13.38 -11.96
CA MET A 699 -14.55 -13.03 -12.25
C MET A 699 -14.33 -11.51 -12.26
N VAL A 700 -13.19 -11.05 -11.75
CA VAL A 700 -12.74 -9.64 -11.87
C VAL A 700 -11.79 -9.50 -13.05
N THR A 701 -11.96 -8.43 -13.80
CA THR A 701 -11.06 -8.00 -14.88
C THR A 701 -10.68 -6.52 -14.67
N ALA A 702 -9.78 -5.99 -15.50
CA ALA A 702 -9.43 -4.56 -15.48
C ALA A 702 -10.60 -3.65 -15.91
N ASP A 703 -11.59 -4.19 -16.62
CA ASP A 703 -12.69 -3.49 -17.27
C ASP A 703 -14.09 -3.81 -16.69
N GLY A 704 -14.18 -4.67 -15.66
CA GLY A 704 -15.42 -4.92 -14.93
C GLY A 704 -15.41 -6.13 -13.99
N VAL A 705 -16.62 -6.56 -13.63
CA VAL A 705 -16.89 -7.87 -13.01
C VAL A 705 -17.76 -8.67 -13.98
N TYR A 706 -17.32 -9.88 -14.33
CA TYR A 706 -18.05 -10.78 -15.21
C TYR A 706 -18.81 -11.81 -14.35
N GLN A 707 -20.14 -11.82 -14.46
CA GLN A 707 -20.99 -12.82 -13.80
C GLN A 707 -21.60 -13.76 -14.84
N ALA A 708 -21.48 -15.07 -14.62
CA ALA A 708 -22.25 -16.06 -15.36
C ALA A 708 -23.56 -16.42 -14.63
N THR A 709 -24.61 -16.66 -15.40
CA THR A 709 -25.94 -17.03 -14.89
C THR A 709 -26.57 -18.15 -15.71
N TYR A 710 -27.45 -18.95 -15.10
CA TYR A 710 -28.18 -20.02 -15.74
C TYR A 710 -29.68 -19.96 -15.41
N ASP A 711 -30.53 -20.08 -16.41
CA ASP A 711 -31.99 -20.18 -16.27
C ASP A 711 -32.46 -21.61 -16.55
N GLU A 712 -32.80 -22.34 -15.47
CA GLU A 712 -33.32 -23.70 -15.53
C GLU A 712 -34.65 -23.82 -16.31
N ALA A 713 -35.43 -22.73 -16.42
CA ALA A 713 -36.72 -22.75 -17.11
C ALA A 713 -36.60 -22.65 -18.63
N THR A 714 -35.52 -22.05 -19.14
CA THR A 714 -35.23 -21.95 -20.57
C THR A 714 -34.07 -22.82 -21.04
N GLY A 715 -33.27 -23.38 -20.12
CA GLY A 715 -32.11 -24.22 -20.44
C GLY A 715 -30.89 -23.43 -20.89
N ARG A 716 -30.81 -22.13 -20.54
CA ARG A 716 -29.89 -21.16 -21.13
C ARG A 716 -28.95 -20.52 -20.13
N THR A 717 -27.75 -20.23 -20.60
CA THR A 717 -26.69 -19.49 -19.92
C THR A 717 -26.66 -18.04 -20.43
N TYR A 718 -26.32 -17.08 -19.56
CA TYR A 718 -26.03 -15.70 -19.94
C TYR A 718 -24.77 -15.22 -19.21
N ILE A 719 -23.90 -14.49 -19.92
CA ILE A 719 -22.76 -13.78 -19.32
C ILE A 719 -23.13 -12.31 -19.17
N SER A 720 -22.85 -11.71 -18.02
CA SER A 720 -23.10 -10.29 -17.75
C SER A 720 -21.83 -9.60 -17.30
N LYS A 721 -21.35 -8.64 -18.10
CA LYS A 721 -20.30 -7.70 -17.75
C LYS A 721 -20.91 -6.56 -16.94
N ILE A 722 -20.45 -6.38 -15.72
CA ILE A 722 -20.97 -5.45 -14.72
C ILE A 722 -19.92 -4.38 -14.44
N THR A 723 -20.32 -3.12 -14.46
CA THR A 723 -19.46 -1.99 -14.08
C THR A 723 -20.10 -1.16 -12.97
N ALA A 724 -19.43 -0.07 -12.58
CA ALA A 724 -19.96 1.00 -11.76
C ALA A 724 -21.43 1.31 -12.10
N ASP A 725 -21.70 1.59 -13.36
CA ASP A 725 -22.91 2.30 -13.79
C ASP A 725 -23.69 1.53 -14.89
N THR A 726 -23.04 0.65 -15.66
CA THR A 726 -23.65 -0.19 -16.71
C THR A 726 -23.71 -1.69 -16.35
N ILE A 727 -24.55 -2.44 -17.07
CA ILE A 727 -24.44 -3.89 -17.26
C ILE A 727 -24.64 -4.17 -18.75
N THR A 728 -23.77 -4.98 -19.35
CA THR A 728 -23.94 -5.56 -20.68
C THR A 728 -24.14 -7.07 -20.50
N THR A 729 -25.27 -7.61 -20.95
CA THR A 729 -25.58 -9.05 -20.88
C THR A 729 -25.55 -9.63 -22.29
N SER A 730 -24.96 -10.81 -22.44
CA SER A 730 -24.81 -11.51 -23.72
C SER A 730 -26.15 -11.90 -24.34
N ASP A 731 -26.12 -12.20 -25.64
CA ASP A 731 -27.15 -13.05 -26.25
C ASP A 731 -27.27 -14.40 -25.50
N PRO A 732 -28.42 -15.11 -25.58
CA PRO A 732 -28.64 -16.32 -24.81
C PRO A 732 -27.79 -17.48 -25.34
N ILE A 733 -26.95 -18.06 -24.48
CA ILE A 733 -26.15 -19.25 -24.79
C ILE A 733 -27.01 -20.49 -24.48
N GLU A 734 -27.19 -21.39 -25.45
CA GLU A 734 -27.93 -22.64 -25.23
C GLU A 734 -27.10 -23.63 -24.42
N GLY A 735 -27.71 -24.29 -23.43
CA GLY A 735 -27.06 -25.24 -22.54
C GLY A 735 -26.54 -24.61 -21.24
N ARG A 736 -25.99 -25.47 -20.37
CA ARG A 736 -25.49 -25.11 -19.04
C ARG A 736 -23.96 -25.05 -19.03
N ILE A 737 -23.38 -24.08 -18.32
CA ILE A 737 -21.93 -24.05 -18.04
C ILE A 737 -21.47 -25.37 -17.42
N TRP A 738 -20.34 -25.89 -17.92
CA TRP A 738 -19.75 -27.15 -17.51
C TRP A 738 -18.44 -27.01 -16.75
N ASN A 739 -17.58 -26.09 -17.21
CA ASN A 739 -16.32 -25.70 -16.58
C ASN A 739 -16.30 -24.16 -16.45
N PRO A 740 -15.42 -23.57 -15.61
CA PRO A 740 -15.36 -22.12 -15.43
C PRO A 740 -15.20 -21.33 -16.75
N ILE A 741 -15.76 -20.12 -16.77
CA ILE A 741 -15.57 -19.18 -17.88
C ILE A 741 -14.10 -18.71 -17.94
N SER A 742 -13.65 -18.26 -19.09
CA SER A 742 -12.35 -17.60 -19.22
C SER A 742 -12.47 -16.30 -20.01
N VAL A 743 -12.04 -15.18 -19.42
CA VAL A 743 -12.14 -13.84 -20.02
C VAL A 743 -10.75 -13.33 -20.38
N THR A 744 -10.57 -12.91 -21.64
CA THR A 744 -9.33 -12.31 -22.16
C THR A 744 -9.23 -10.82 -21.86
N ALA A 745 -8.03 -10.24 -22.04
CA ALA A 745 -7.76 -8.84 -21.71
C ALA A 745 -8.53 -7.80 -22.55
N ASP A 746 -9.12 -8.19 -23.69
CA ASP A 746 -10.02 -7.36 -24.52
C ASP A 746 -11.51 -7.48 -24.11
N GLY A 747 -11.81 -8.37 -23.17
CA GLY A 747 -13.15 -8.65 -22.67
C GLY A 747 -13.90 -9.79 -23.37
N THR A 748 -13.29 -10.50 -24.32
CA THR A 748 -13.86 -11.69 -24.98
C THR A 748 -13.95 -12.86 -23.99
N VAL A 749 -15.09 -13.58 -23.95
CA VAL A 749 -15.36 -14.64 -22.97
C VAL A 749 -15.55 -16.00 -23.63
N TYR A 750 -14.77 -16.99 -23.21
CA TYR A 750 -14.90 -18.38 -23.64
C TYR A 750 -15.65 -19.18 -22.55
N VAL A 751 -16.77 -19.79 -22.93
CA VAL A 751 -17.72 -20.45 -22.02
C VAL A 751 -17.93 -21.91 -22.43
N PRO A 752 -17.30 -22.89 -21.74
CA PRO A 752 -17.54 -24.31 -21.99
C PRO A 752 -18.94 -24.71 -21.51
N VAL A 753 -19.82 -25.08 -22.44
CA VAL A 753 -21.22 -25.45 -22.15
C VAL A 753 -21.55 -26.89 -22.55
N ARG A 754 -22.57 -27.42 -21.87
CA ARG A 754 -23.13 -28.76 -22.06
C ARG A 754 -24.64 -28.64 -22.21
N ASP A 755 -25.14 -28.99 -23.38
CA ASP A 755 -26.58 -29.09 -23.61
C ASP A 755 -27.14 -30.25 -22.77
N SER A 756 -28.13 -29.96 -21.92
CA SER A 756 -28.64 -30.90 -20.92
C SER A 756 -29.76 -31.83 -21.43
N ALA A 757 -30.08 -31.79 -22.73
CA ALA A 757 -31.07 -32.65 -23.37
C ALA A 757 -30.44 -33.65 -24.36
N THR A 758 -29.31 -33.28 -24.95
CA THR A 758 -28.54 -34.04 -25.94
C THR A 758 -27.20 -34.54 -25.39
N GLU A 759 -26.76 -34.01 -24.24
CA GLU A 759 -25.47 -34.29 -23.59
C GLU A 759 -24.25 -33.90 -24.46
N VAL A 760 -24.46 -33.03 -25.47
CA VAL A 760 -23.43 -32.51 -26.37
C VAL A 760 -22.69 -31.34 -25.73
N PHE A 761 -21.39 -31.26 -26.00
CA PHE A 761 -20.51 -30.18 -25.54
C PHE A 761 -20.22 -29.18 -26.66
N SER A 762 -20.12 -27.91 -26.30
CA SER A 762 -19.66 -26.82 -27.17
C SER A 762 -18.99 -25.73 -26.36
N VAL A 763 -18.39 -24.76 -27.03
CA VAL A 763 -17.82 -23.55 -26.42
C VAL A 763 -18.56 -22.37 -27.02
N ALA A 764 -19.17 -21.52 -26.19
CA ALA A 764 -19.64 -20.22 -26.65
C ALA A 764 -18.50 -19.21 -26.49
N VAL A 765 -18.20 -18.48 -27.56
CA VAL A 765 -17.35 -17.28 -27.53
C VAL A 765 -18.28 -16.08 -27.50
N VAL A 766 -18.12 -15.23 -26.49
CA VAL A 766 -18.89 -14.00 -26.29
C VAL A 766 -17.98 -12.82 -26.57
N ASP A 767 -18.34 -11.96 -27.51
CA ASP A 767 -17.60 -10.72 -27.76
C ASP A 767 -17.87 -9.66 -26.66
N SER A 768 -17.10 -8.56 -26.70
CA SER A 768 -17.18 -7.51 -25.68
C SER A 768 -18.42 -6.61 -25.75
N ASP A 769 -19.20 -6.67 -26.83
CA ASP A 769 -20.55 -6.08 -26.97
C ASP A 769 -21.66 -7.03 -26.50
N GLY A 770 -21.38 -8.34 -26.42
CA GLY A 770 -22.27 -9.40 -25.93
C GLY A 770 -22.78 -10.37 -26.99
N GLY A 771 -22.33 -10.27 -28.25
CA GLY A 771 -22.67 -11.22 -29.31
C GLY A 771 -22.08 -12.61 -29.04
N VAL A 772 -22.77 -13.67 -29.47
CA VAL A 772 -22.43 -15.07 -29.15
C VAL A 772 -22.17 -15.91 -30.41
N THR A 773 -20.99 -16.53 -30.47
CA THR A 773 -20.62 -17.53 -31.48
C THR A 773 -20.45 -18.90 -30.83
N THR A 774 -21.20 -19.92 -31.29
CA THR A 774 -21.13 -21.29 -30.74
C THR A 774 -20.21 -22.19 -31.55
N VAL A 775 -19.20 -22.75 -30.89
CA VAL A 775 -18.15 -23.61 -31.46
C VAL A 775 -18.37 -25.06 -31.04
N ALA A 776 -18.55 -25.96 -32.01
CA ALA A 776 -18.71 -27.39 -31.73
C ALA A 776 -17.34 -28.05 -31.49
N VAL A 777 -17.17 -28.72 -30.34
CA VAL A 777 -15.96 -29.50 -30.06
C VAL A 777 -16.09 -30.96 -30.54
N PRO A 778 -15.03 -31.63 -31.02
CA PRO A 778 -15.13 -32.98 -31.59
C PRO A 778 -15.38 -34.12 -30.57
N GLY A 779 -15.48 -33.84 -29.28
CA GLY A 779 -15.56 -34.85 -28.22
C GLY A 779 -16.04 -34.29 -26.88
N ALA A 780 -15.99 -35.10 -25.83
CA ALA A 780 -16.46 -34.70 -24.51
C ALA A 780 -15.46 -33.78 -23.80
N ILE A 781 -15.92 -32.69 -23.20
CA ILE A 781 -15.06 -31.80 -22.40
C ILE A 781 -14.86 -32.44 -21.01
N PRO A 782 -13.62 -32.77 -20.60
CA PRO A 782 -13.38 -33.28 -19.25
C PRO A 782 -13.75 -32.23 -18.20
N ALA A 783 -14.34 -32.67 -17.09
CA ALA A 783 -14.68 -31.80 -15.98
C ALA A 783 -13.39 -31.26 -15.32
N VAL A 784 -13.32 -29.95 -15.18
CA VAL A 784 -12.21 -29.22 -14.55
C VAL A 784 -12.61 -28.83 -13.14
N VAL A 785 -11.75 -29.17 -12.18
CA VAL A 785 -11.88 -28.74 -10.78
C VAL A 785 -11.08 -27.45 -10.62
N GLY A 786 -11.76 -26.31 -10.80
CA GLY A 786 -11.28 -25.03 -10.31
C GLY A 786 -11.71 -24.82 -8.86
N ASP A 787 -10.87 -24.18 -8.05
CA ASP A 787 -11.20 -23.77 -6.69
C ASP A 787 -12.47 -22.91 -6.68
N GLY A 788 -13.55 -23.46 -6.12
CA GLY A 788 -14.86 -22.80 -6.08
C GLY A 788 -15.51 -22.51 -7.44
N GLN A 789 -15.04 -23.12 -8.54
CA GLN A 789 -15.50 -22.84 -9.93
C GLN A 789 -15.35 -21.38 -10.41
N ALA A 790 -14.58 -20.53 -9.71
CA ALA A 790 -14.37 -19.13 -10.09
C ALA A 790 -13.80 -18.98 -11.52
N GLY A 791 -14.12 -17.86 -12.19
CA GLY A 791 -13.68 -17.62 -13.56
C GLY A 791 -12.15 -17.59 -13.70
N ASN A 792 -11.64 -18.05 -14.84
CA ASN A 792 -10.21 -18.17 -15.12
C ASN A 792 -9.68 -16.95 -15.92
N PRO A 793 -8.96 -16.00 -15.30
CA PRO A 793 -8.44 -14.83 -16.01
C PRO A 793 -7.42 -15.25 -17.07
N ASN A 794 -7.61 -14.77 -18.29
CA ASN A 794 -6.79 -15.08 -19.45
C ASN A 794 -6.03 -13.82 -19.86
N SER A 795 -4.71 -13.84 -19.68
CA SER A 795 -3.82 -12.74 -20.07
C SER A 795 -3.33 -12.84 -21.52
N GLY A 796 -3.78 -13.86 -22.27
CA GLY A 796 -3.59 -13.99 -23.72
C GLY A 796 -4.82 -13.54 -24.51
N GLU A 797 -4.79 -13.83 -25.81
CA GLU A 797 -5.83 -13.44 -26.78
C GLU A 797 -6.75 -14.62 -27.17
N SER A 798 -6.25 -15.86 -27.07
CA SER A 798 -6.95 -17.08 -27.45
C SER A 798 -7.65 -17.77 -26.28
N GLY A 799 -8.78 -18.43 -26.55
CA GLY A 799 -9.43 -19.35 -25.62
C GLY A 799 -8.79 -20.74 -25.65
N TYR A 800 -8.89 -21.49 -24.55
CA TYR A 800 -8.33 -22.84 -24.44
C TYR A 800 -9.34 -23.81 -23.84
N VAL A 801 -9.65 -24.90 -24.56
CA VAL A 801 -10.62 -25.92 -24.11
C VAL A 801 -10.12 -27.33 -24.41
N ALA A 802 -10.04 -28.17 -23.38
CA ALA A 802 -9.72 -29.58 -23.54
C ALA A 802 -10.94 -30.38 -24.01
N TYR A 803 -10.71 -31.41 -24.83
CA TYR A 803 -11.74 -32.40 -25.17
C TYR A 803 -11.12 -33.79 -25.37
N THR A 804 -11.85 -34.84 -25.01
CA THR A 804 -11.45 -36.24 -25.23
C THR A 804 -12.23 -36.82 -26.39
N SER A 805 -11.51 -37.37 -27.38
CA SER A 805 -12.06 -38.02 -28.56
C SER A 805 -11.42 -39.39 -28.74
N GLY A 806 -12.23 -40.45 -28.67
CA GLY A 806 -11.71 -41.82 -28.55
C GLY A 806 -10.98 -42.01 -27.22
N SER A 807 -9.72 -42.46 -27.29
CA SER A 807 -8.83 -42.64 -26.14
C SER A 807 -7.86 -41.47 -25.90
N THR A 808 -7.91 -40.41 -26.72
CA THR A 808 -6.94 -39.31 -26.69
C THR A 808 -7.61 -38.02 -26.22
N THR A 809 -6.98 -37.34 -25.26
CA THR A 809 -7.32 -35.97 -24.87
C THR A 809 -6.55 -34.99 -25.74
N TYR A 810 -7.21 -33.93 -26.18
CA TYR A 810 -6.65 -32.83 -26.96
C TYR A 810 -6.92 -31.51 -26.24
N LEU A 811 -6.09 -30.49 -26.48
CA LEU A 811 -6.41 -29.10 -26.17
C LEU A 811 -6.69 -28.36 -27.49
N ALA A 812 -7.86 -27.76 -27.60
CA ALA A 812 -8.19 -26.80 -28.66
C ALA A 812 -7.77 -25.39 -28.22
N VAL A 813 -7.18 -24.65 -29.16
CA VAL A 813 -6.98 -23.20 -29.10
C VAL A 813 -8.03 -22.55 -29.99
N LEU A 814 -8.74 -21.57 -29.46
CA LEU A 814 -9.83 -20.86 -30.12
C LEU A 814 -9.48 -19.39 -30.28
N ASP A 815 -9.78 -18.84 -31.45
CA ASP A 815 -9.72 -17.39 -31.70
C ASP A 815 -11.05 -16.72 -31.34
N ALA A 816 -11.06 -15.39 -31.21
CA ALA A 816 -12.23 -14.61 -30.82
C ALA A 816 -13.41 -14.69 -31.83
N ASP A 817 -13.16 -15.14 -33.07
CA ASP A 817 -14.21 -15.41 -34.07
C ASP A 817 -14.86 -16.81 -33.93
N GLY A 818 -14.44 -17.59 -32.94
CA GLY A 818 -14.91 -18.96 -32.71
C GLY A 818 -14.25 -20.02 -33.59
N THR A 819 -13.23 -19.70 -34.38
CA THR A 819 -12.47 -20.74 -35.10
C THR A 819 -11.50 -21.47 -34.19
N ILE A 820 -11.37 -22.79 -34.37
CA ILE A 820 -10.32 -23.60 -33.72
C ILE A 820 -9.07 -23.51 -34.60
N THR A 821 -8.11 -22.68 -34.21
CA THR A 821 -6.90 -22.41 -34.99
C THR A 821 -5.78 -23.42 -34.77
N ARG A 822 -5.74 -24.06 -33.59
CA ARG A 822 -4.78 -25.14 -33.27
C ARG A 822 -5.41 -26.20 -32.38
N THR A 823 -5.01 -27.46 -32.58
CA THR A 823 -5.36 -28.60 -31.73
C THR A 823 -4.09 -29.35 -31.34
N VAL A 824 -3.83 -29.48 -30.06
CA VAL A 824 -2.64 -30.15 -29.51
C VAL A 824 -3.04 -31.49 -28.88
N PRO A 825 -2.51 -32.64 -29.31
CA PRO A 825 -2.75 -33.92 -28.64
C PRO A 825 -1.95 -33.99 -27.33
N LEU A 826 -2.60 -34.40 -26.24
CA LEU A 826 -1.90 -34.71 -24.99
C LEU A 826 -1.23 -36.10 -25.08
N PRO A 827 -0.20 -36.38 -24.25
CA PRO A 827 0.41 -37.71 -24.18
C PRO A 827 -0.60 -38.83 -23.86
N GLU A 828 -0.26 -40.07 -24.22
CA GLU A 828 -1.13 -41.23 -23.99
C GLU A 828 -1.44 -41.42 -22.50
N GLY A 829 -2.73 -41.63 -22.18
CA GLY A 829 -3.22 -41.67 -20.78
C GLY A 829 -3.33 -40.30 -20.10
N GLY A 830 -2.88 -39.22 -20.74
CA GLY A 830 -2.98 -37.85 -20.23
C GLY A 830 -4.40 -37.30 -20.28
N THR A 831 -4.80 -36.64 -19.20
CA THR A 831 -6.04 -35.85 -19.11
C THR A 831 -5.76 -34.51 -18.42
N VAL A 832 -6.73 -33.60 -18.41
CA VAL A 832 -6.66 -32.36 -17.62
C VAL A 832 -7.53 -32.50 -16.38
N GLY A 833 -7.16 -31.77 -15.32
CA GLY A 833 -8.03 -31.57 -14.15
C GLY A 833 -8.21 -30.09 -13.76
N ASN A 834 -7.38 -29.22 -14.33
CA ASN A 834 -7.24 -27.80 -13.98
C ASN A 834 -7.37 -26.98 -15.29
N PRO A 835 -7.80 -25.70 -15.25
CA PRO A 835 -7.83 -24.85 -16.44
C PRO A 835 -6.41 -24.53 -16.94
N VAL A 836 -6.29 -23.90 -18.11
CA VAL A 836 -5.02 -23.30 -18.55
C VAL A 836 -4.66 -22.17 -17.59
N SER A 837 -3.44 -22.24 -17.07
CA SER A 837 -2.88 -21.27 -16.14
C SER A 837 -1.88 -20.38 -16.87
N PHE A 838 -1.82 -19.11 -16.50
CA PHE A 838 -1.00 -18.10 -17.15
C PHE A 838 0.06 -17.59 -16.18
N ALA A 839 1.31 -17.50 -16.64
CA ALA A 839 2.37 -16.81 -15.90
C ALA A 839 2.19 -15.28 -15.94
N PRO A 840 2.83 -14.51 -15.03
CA PRO A 840 2.76 -13.04 -15.02
C PRO A 840 3.19 -12.34 -16.32
N ASN A 841 3.95 -13.03 -17.18
CA ASN A 841 4.38 -12.56 -18.50
C ASN A 841 3.40 -12.90 -19.64
N GLY A 842 2.23 -13.49 -19.32
CA GLY A 842 1.20 -13.88 -20.28
C GLY A 842 1.33 -15.30 -20.85
N VAL A 843 2.41 -16.04 -20.55
CA VAL A 843 2.66 -17.36 -21.14
C VAL A 843 1.63 -18.40 -20.64
N PRO A 844 0.91 -19.12 -21.53
CA PRO A 844 -0.09 -20.11 -21.15
C PRO A 844 0.49 -21.53 -20.99
N TYR A 845 0.06 -22.22 -19.94
CA TYR A 845 0.46 -23.58 -19.59
C TYR A 845 -0.75 -24.46 -19.23
N GLN A 846 -0.78 -25.70 -19.70
CA GLN A 846 -1.78 -26.69 -19.30
C GLN A 846 -1.14 -27.81 -18.46
N VAL A 847 -1.58 -27.97 -17.22
CA VAL A 847 -1.20 -29.12 -16.39
C VAL A 847 -1.89 -30.38 -16.90
N ILE A 848 -1.10 -31.42 -17.19
CA ILE A 848 -1.51 -32.77 -17.56
C ILE A 848 -1.47 -33.65 -16.31
N GLN A 849 -2.50 -34.46 -16.11
CA GLN A 849 -2.58 -35.48 -15.07
C GLN A 849 -2.63 -36.87 -15.71
N PHE A 850 -1.81 -37.79 -15.21
CA PHE A 850 -1.91 -39.22 -15.50
C PHE A 850 -2.59 -39.92 -14.31
N LYS A 851 -3.54 -40.81 -14.59
CA LYS A 851 -4.41 -41.41 -13.56
C LYS A 851 -4.41 -42.93 -13.63
N ASP A 852 -4.52 -43.58 -12.47
CA ASP A 852 -4.71 -45.02 -12.38
C ASP A 852 -6.15 -45.44 -12.74
N ALA A 853 -6.42 -46.76 -12.71
CA ALA A 853 -7.73 -47.33 -13.01
C ALA A 853 -8.81 -46.96 -11.96
N GLN A 854 -8.43 -46.31 -10.87
CA GLN A 854 -9.30 -45.80 -9.80
C GLN A 854 -9.49 -44.27 -9.91
N GLY A 855 -8.84 -43.61 -10.88
CA GLY A 855 -8.93 -42.16 -11.12
C GLY A 855 -7.98 -41.33 -10.26
N LYS A 856 -7.11 -41.94 -9.44
CA LYS A 856 -6.11 -41.23 -8.63
C LYS A 856 -4.97 -40.78 -9.52
N VAL A 857 -4.51 -39.53 -9.35
CA VAL A 857 -3.32 -39.01 -10.04
C VAL A 857 -2.07 -39.76 -9.57
N THR A 858 -1.29 -40.28 -10.52
CA THR A 858 -0.03 -41.03 -10.29
C THR A 858 1.21 -40.24 -10.71
N SER A 859 1.05 -39.32 -11.64
CA SER A 859 2.09 -38.39 -12.09
C SER A 859 1.46 -37.17 -12.79
N GLN A 860 2.22 -36.09 -12.91
CA GLN A 860 1.82 -34.86 -13.59
C GLN A 860 2.92 -34.32 -14.51
N ALA A 861 2.54 -33.68 -15.59
CA ALA A 861 3.43 -32.96 -16.51
C ALA A 861 2.78 -31.63 -16.92
N VAL A 862 3.49 -30.80 -17.68
CA VAL A 862 2.99 -29.52 -18.18
C VAL A 862 3.16 -29.44 -19.69
N LEU A 863 2.11 -29.03 -20.40
CA LEU A 863 2.16 -28.62 -21.80
C LEU A 863 2.35 -27.10 -21.86
N THR A 864 3.42 -26.66 -22.53
CA THR A 864 3.76 -25.26 -22.75
C THR A 864 3.21 -24.80 -24.09
N LEU A 865 2.28 -23.84 -24.09
CA LEU A 865 1.43 -23.59 -25.27
C LEU A 865 2.02 -22.59 -26.28
N THR A 866 3.23 -22.08 -26.02
CA THR A 866 4.02 -21.27 -26.97
C THR A 866 4.64 -22.12 -28.09
N ASN A 867 5.01 -23.37 -27.79
CA ASN A 867 5.79 -24.25 -28.67
C ASN A 867 5.31 -25.72 -28.66
N ASP A 868 4.25 -26.04 -27.92
CA ASP A 868 3.68 -27.37 -27.70
C ASP A 868 4.64 -28.40 -27.07
N ALA A 869 5.67 -27.93 -26.36
CA ALA A 869 6.58 -28.77 -25.60
C ALA A 869 5.91 -29.30 -24.31
N VAL A 870 6.13 -30.58 -24.01
CA VAL A 870 5.68 -31.22 -22.77
C VAL A 870 6.88 -31.47 -21.86
N THR A 871 6.79 -31.02 -20.61
CA THR A 871 7.84 -31.21 -19.59
C THR A 871 8.02 -32.69 -19.22
N PRO A 872 9.13 -33.08 -18.57
CA PRO A 872 9.19 -34.33 -17.83
C PRO A 872 7.99 -34.50 -16.90
N ALA A 873 7.51 -35.74 -16.76
CA ALA A 873 6.42 -36.07 -15.84
C ALA A 873 6.98 -36.38 -14.44
N LEU A 874 6.57 -35.59 -13.45
CA LEU A 874 6.89 -35.83 -12.04
C LEU A 874 5.98 -36.92 -11.46
N PRO A 875 6.50 -37.85 -10.64
CA PRO A 875 5.69 -38.85 -9.94
C PRO A 875 4.87 -38.22 -8.81
N GLY A 876 3.83 -38.93 -8.36
CA GLY A 876 2.95 -38.49 -7.28
C GLY A 876 1.69 -37.74 -7.77
N GLY A 877 0.90 -37.28 -6.80
CA GLY A 877 -0.29 -36.46 -7.04
C GLY A 877 -0.05 -34.98 -6.73
N PRO A 878 -1.06 -34.12 -6.93
CA PRO A 878 -1.00 -32.73 -6.47
C PRO A 878 -0.97 -32.69 -4.94
N LEU A 879 -0.30 -31.69 -4.37
CA LEU A 879 -0.12 -31.55 -2.91
C LEU A 879 -1.44 -31.69 -2.12
N ARG A 880 -2.49 -31.00 -2.58
CA ARG A 880 -3.89 -31.12 -2.15
C ARG A 880 -4.82 -30.80 -3.33
N PRO A 881 -6.12 -31.15 -3.30
CA PRO A 881 -7.07 -30.83 -4.38
C PRO A 881 -7.35 -29.33 -4.59
N ASN A 882 -6.84 -28.47 -3.72
CA ASN A 882 -6.99 -27.00 -3.72
C ASN A 882 -5.59 -26.33 -3.75
N PHE A 883 -4.67 -26.86 -4.55
CA PHE A 883 -3.33 -26.31 -4.70
C PHE A 883 -3.16 -25.79 -6.14
N PRO A 884 -2.68 -24.56 -6.36
CA PRO A 884 -2.51 -24.01 -7.70
C PRO A 884 -1.55 -24.91 -8.49
N GLY A 885 -2.03 -25.43 -9.64
CA GLY A 885 -1.33 -26.49 -10.37
C GLY A 885 0.07 -26.11 -10.86
N LEU A 886 0.37 -24.81 -10.90
CA LEU A 886 1.69 -24.21 -11.09
C LEU A 886 1.84 -23.02 -10.14
N GLN A 887 3.07 -22.78 -9.69
CA GLN A 887 3.48 -21.53 -9.04
C GLN A 887 4.45 -20.79 -9.99
N TYR A 888 4.50 -19.46 -9.93
CA TYR A 888 5.30 -18.65 -10.86
C TYR A 888 6.24 -17.70 -10.13
N GLY A 889 7.49 -17.63 -10.58
CA GLY A 889 8.42 -16.58 -10.18
C GLY A 889 8.11 -15.23 -10.86
N PRO A 890 8.60 -14.11 -10.31
CA PRO A 890 8.47 -12.78 -10.93
C PRO A 890 9.22 -12.64 -12.26
N ASP A 891 10.17 -13.54 -12.54
CA ASP A 891 10.85 -13.70 -13.83
C ASP A 891 10.00 -14.41 -14.89
N GLY A 892 8.88 -15.02 -14.50
CA GLY A 892 8.02 -15.84 -15.36
C GLY A 892 8.41 -17.32 -15.41
N THR A 893 9.39 -17.79 -14.64
CA THR A 893 9.70 -19.22 -14.51
C THR A 893 8.56 -19.94 -13.80
N ALA A 894 8.11 -21.06 -14.36
CA ALA A 894 6.98 -21.83 -13.85
C ALA A 894 7.45 -23.05 -13.06
N TYR A 895 6.74 -23.40 -11.98
CA TYR A 895 7.11 -24.46 -11.06
C TYR A 895 5.94 -25.41 -10.79
N LEU A 896 6.11 -26.68 -11.18
CA LEU A 896 5.23 -27.79 -10.81
C LEU A 896 5.72 -28.44 -9.51
N VAL A 897 4.80 -28.76 -8.60
CA VAL A 897 5.10 -29.49 -7.35
C VAL A 897 4.12 -30.65 -7.17
N THR A 898 4.65 -31.87 -6.96
CA THR A 898 3.87 -33.09 -6.71
C THR A 898 4.33 -33.79 -5.42
N VAL A 899 3.55 -34.75 -4.93
CA VAL A 899 3.85 -35.53 -3.72
C VAL A 899 3.51 -37.02 -3.86
N GLU A 900 4.44 -37.88 -3.46
CA GLU A 900 4.19 -39.29 -3.19
C GLU A 900 3.69 -39.46 -1.74
N SER A 901 2.37 -39.43 -1.55
CA SER A 901 1.73 -39.43 -0.21
C SER A 901 1.97 -40.69 0.65
N ALA A 902 2.70 -41.68 0.13
CA ALA A 902 3.11 -42.88 0.85
C ALA A 902 4.50 -42.75 1.50
N THR A 903 5.38 -41.91 0.95
CA THR A 903 6.74 -41.64 1.45
C THR A 903 6.88 -40.23 2.03
N PHE A 904 5.98 -39.32 1.68
CA PHE A 904 6.14 -37.87 1.89
C PHE A 904 7.35 -37.29 1.15
N THR A 905 7.71 -37.89 0.00
CA THR A 905 8.63 -37.29 -0.97
C THR A 905 7.86 -36.30 -1.84
N HIS A 906 8.40 -35.09 -1.97
CA HIS A 906 7.91 -34.02 -2.83
C HIS A 906 8.87 -33.85 -3.99
N HIS A 907 8.32 -33.67 -5.19
CA HIS A 907 9.08 -33.46 -6.41
C HIS A 907 8.76 -32.07 -6.95
N ILE A 908 9.80 -31.30 -7.27
CA ILE A 908 9.70 -29.93 -7.77
C ILE A 908 10.40 -29.85 -9.12
N LEU A 909 9.73 -29.26 -10.11
CA LEU A 909 10.27 -28.96 -11.44
C LEU A 909 10.03 -27.49 -11.76
N GLY A 910 11.10 -26.70 -11.78
CA GLY A 910 11.12 -25.37 -12.38
C GLY A 910 11.45 -25.46 -13.87
N PHE A 911 10.74 -24.71 -14.71
CA PHE A 911 10.89 -24.72 -16.16
C PHE A 911 10.59 -23.37 -16.81
N ASP A 912 11.20 -23.12 -17.98
CA ASP A 912 11.11 -21.87 -18.71
C ASP A 912 9.85 -21.79 -19.61
N GLN A 913 9.67 -20.64 -20.26
CA GLN A 913 8.59 -20.38 -21.24
C GLN A 913 8.62 -21.26 -22.51
N ASN A 914 9.60 -22.16 -22.64
CA ASN A 914 9.72 -23.16 -23.70
C ASN A 914 9.52 -24.60 -23.18
N GLY A 915 9.22 -24.79 -21.88
CA GLY A 915 9.09 -26.10 -21.24
C GLY A 915 10.44 -26.76 -20.90
N SER A 916 11.55 -26.02 -20.97
CA SER A 916 12.90 -26.50 -20.67
C SER A 916 13.11 -26.54 -19.16
N THR A 917 13.60 -27.65 -18.62
CA THR A 917 13.95 -27.76 -17.19
C THR A 917 15.01 -26.73 -16.80
N VAL A 918 14.66 -25.88 -15.83
CA VAL A 918 15.55 -24.90 -15.18
C VAL A 918 16.15 -25.50 -13.91
N ALA A 919 15.32 -26.14 -13.08
CA ALA A 919 15.74 -26.80 -11.85
C ALA A 919 14.85 -28.00 -11.50
N THR A 920 15.41 -29.00 -10.83
CA THR A 920 14.67 -30.12 -10.23
C THR A 920 15.13 -30.34 -8.81
N LEU A 921 14.20 -30.67 -7.91
CA LEU A 921 14.48 -31.02 -6.52
C LEU A 921 13.53 -32.11 -6.04
N ASP A 922 14.08 -33.17 -5.45
CA ASP A 922 13.36 -34.20 -4.73
C ASP A 922 13.71 -34.06 -3.23
N VAL A 923 12.70 -33.91 -2.35
CA VAL A 923 12.90 -33.77 -0.88
C VAL A 923 11.83 -34.51 -0.09
N THR A 924 12.22 -35.14 1.01
CA THR A 924 11.36 -36.00 1.85
C THR A 924 11.11 -35.37 3.22
N GLY A 925 9.84 -35.14 3.54
CA GLY A 925 9.43 -34.55 4.81
C GLY A 925 8.07 -33.86 4.76
N ALA A 926 7.85 -32.93 5.68
CA ALA A 926 6.71 -32.02 5.68
C ALA A 926 7.16 -30.64 5.16
N LEU A 927 6.50 -30.16 4.10
CA LEU A 927 6.68 -28.78 3.64
C LEU A 927 6.14 -27.80 4.68
N VAL A 928 6.82 -26.66 4.83
CA VAL A 928 6.31 -25.50 5.57
C VAL A 928 5.72 -24.52 4.55
N PRO A 929 4.39 -24.34 4.49
CA PRO A 929 3.77 -23.54 3.45
C PRO A 929 3.81 -22.04 3.79
N GLN A 930 3.96 -21.21 2.75
CA GLN A 930 3.96 -19.75 2.83
C GLN A 930 2.65 -19.15 3.37
N GLN A 931 1.53 -19.83 3.08
CA GLN A 931 0.21 -19.48 3.57
C GLN A 931 -0.45 -20.73 4.14
N SER A 932 -1.29 -20.56 5.16
CA SER A 932 -2.00 -21.68 5.79
C SER A 932 -3.38 -21.23 6.26
N ASN A 933 -4.27 -20.97 5.31
CA ASN A 933 -5.65 -20.60 5.60
C ASN A 933 -6.48 -21.84 5.96
N TYR A 934 -7.44 -21.68 6.87
CA TYR A 934 -8.37 -22.75 7.33
C TYR A 934 -9.29 -23.29 6.22
N VAL A 935 -9.20 -22.73 5.00
CA VAL A 935 -10.02 -23.05 3.81
C VAL A 935 -9.16 -23.47 2.61
N PHE A 936 -7.98 -24.05 2.88
CA PHE A 936 -7.15 -24.79 1.91
C PHE A 936 -6.43 -24.01 0.82
N GLU A 937 -5.82 -22.86 1.13
CA GLU A 937 -4.70 -22.36 0.33
C GLU A 937 -3.38 -22.58 1.07
N GLN A 938 -2.43 -23.19 0.37
CA GLN A 938 -1.03 -23.33 0.74
C GLN A 938 -0.19 -23.08 -0.51
N SER A 939 0.85 -22.25 -0.40
CA SER A 939 1.89 -22.13 -1.44
C SER A 939 3.17 -22.75 -0.90
N ALA A 940 3.83 -23.59 -1.69
CA ALA A 940 5.02 -24.33 -1.28
C ALA A 940 6.31 -23.53 -1.48
N LEU A 941 6.30 -22.55 -2.39
CA LEU A 941 7.48 -21.78 -2.79
C LEU A 941 7.37 -20.32 -2.35
N ALA A 942 8.46 -19.81 -1.77
CA ALA A 942 8.77 -18.39 -1.70
C ALA A 942 9.48 -17.98 -3.00
N PHE A 943 9.30 -16.74 -3.46
CA PHE A 943 10.04 -16.22 -4.62
C PHE A 943 10.76 -14.93 -4.27
N GLY A 944 12.09 -14.91 -4.47
CA GLY A 944 12.87 -13.69 -4.41
C GLY A 944 12.56 -12.77 -5.60
N ALA A 945 12.87 -11.48 -5.47
CA ALA A 945 12.69 -10.50 -6.55
C ALA A 945 13.60 -10.75 -7.77
N ASP A 946 14.60 -11.62 -7.61
CA ASP A 946 15.51 -12.15 -8.62
C ASP A 946 14.95 -13.35 -9.42
N GLY A 947 13.81 -13.92 -8.99
CA GLY A 947 13.24 -15.15 -9.55
C GLY A 947 13.59 -16.43 -8.79
N THR A 948 14.53 -16.39 -7.83
CA THR A 948 14.95 -17.59 -7.09
C THR A 948 13.81 -18.13 -6.23
N ALA A 949 13.46 -19.40 -6.43
CA ALA A 949 12.40 -20.06 -5.68
C ALA A 949 12.98 -20.78 -4.45
N TYR A 950 12.38 -20.57 -3.28
CA TYR A 950 12.82 -21.16 -2.02
C TYR A 950 11.74 -22.09 -1.44
N ILE A 951 12.15 -23.25 -0.94
CA ILE A 951 11.27 -24.23 -0.27
C ILE A 951 11.82 -24.58 1.11
N THR A 952 10.93 -24.62 2.11
CA THR A 952 11.26 -24.92 3.51
C THR A 952 10.69 -26.28 3.89
N VAL A 953 11.52 -27.17 4.42
CA VAL A 953 11.21 -28.58 4.71
C VAL A 953 11.53 -28.90 6.17
N ARG A 954 10.71 -29.73 6.82
CA ARG A 954 10.98 -30.34 8.13
C ARG A 954 10.92 -31.86 8.01
N GLY A 955 11.71 -32.60 8.78
CA GLY A 955 11.72 -34.07 8.77
C GLY A 955 13.07 -34.64 8.33
N ALA A 956 13.08 -35.48 7.30
CA ALA A 956 14.30 -36.16 6.86
C ALA A 956 15.27 -35.19 6.17
N ASP A 957 14.79 -34.44 5.17
CA ASP A 957 15.59 -33.45 4.43
C ASP A 957 15.35 -32.03 4.96
N ALA A 958 15.44 -31.86 6.29
CA ALA A 958 15.11 -30.62 6.99
C ALA A 958 16.06 -29.47 6.63
N GLY A 959 15.50 -28.32 6.25
CA GLY A 959 16.29 -27.19 5.76
C GLY A 959 15.51 -26.23 4.87
N VAL A 960 16.25 -25.31 4.27
CA VAL A 960 15.78 -24.44 3.18
C VAL A 960 16.62 -24.69 1.94
N TRP A 961 15.93 -24.89 0.82
CA TRP A 961 16.51 -25.15 -0.48
C TRP A 961 16.15 -24.03 -1.46
N ALA A 962 17.12 -23.55 -2.23
CA ALA A 962 16.94 -22.57 -3.29
C ALA A 962 17.04 -23.26 -4.66
N LEU A 963 16.13 -22.91 -5.57
CA LEU A 963 16.09 -23.36 -6.96
C LEU A 963 16.40 -22.16 -7.85
N THR A 964 17.51 -22.26 -8.59
CA THR A 964 18.05 -21.24 -9.49
C THR A 964 18.23 -21.81 -10.89
N GLN A 965 18.66 -20.99 -11.86
CA GLN A 965 19.09 -21.48 -13.18
C GLN A 965 20.34 -22.38 -13.12
N GLY A 966 21.09 -22.38 -12.01
CA GLY A 966 22.16 -23.35 -11.74
C GLY A 966 21.67 -24.68 -11.18
N GLY A 967 20.36 -24.87 -11.01
CA GLY A 967 19.74 -26.02 -10.35
C GLY A 967 19.35 -25.74 -8.89
N ALA A 968 19.07 -26.81 -8.16
CA ALA A 968 18.67 -26.77 -6.75
C ALA A 968 19.86 -26.95 -5.80
N SER A 969 19.87 -26.19 -4.68
CA SER A 969 20.90 -26.26 -3.65
C SER A 969 20.29 -26.05 -2.26
N GLN A 970 20.75 -26.80 -1.27
CA GLN A 970 20.43 -26.53 0.14
C GLN A 970 21.22 -25.27 0.56
N VAL A 971 20.50 -24.26 1.05
CA VAL A 971 21.06 -22.95 1.41
C VAL A 971 21.00 -22.67 2.91
N LEU A 972 20.20 -23.44 3.65
CA LEU A 972 20.26 -23.54 5.11
C LEU A 972 19.98 -24.99 5.52
N ASP A 973 20.92 -25.60 6.24
CA ASP A 973 20.77 -26.93 6.85
C ASP A 973 20.23 -26.79 8.27
N LEU A 974 19.31 -27.68 8.70
CA LEU A 974 18.55 -27.51 9.94
C LEU A 974 18.31 -28.83 10.70
N ASP A 975 19.12 -29.08 11.74
CA ASP A 975 18.93 -30.18 12.70
C ASP A 975 17.80 -29.86 13.69
N LEU A 976 16.54 -29.99 13.24
CA LEU A 976 15.34 -29.66 14.02
C LEU A 976 14.94 -30.81 14.95
N GLY A 977 15.00 -30.57 16.27
CA GLY A 977 14.49 -31.48 17.27
C GLY A 977 12.94 -31.57 17.29
N PRO A 978 12.34 -32.58 17.95
CA PRO A 978 10.90 -32.85 17.86
C PRO A 978 9.96 -31.76 18.43
N ALA A 979 10.49 -30.72 19.08
CA ALA A 979 9.72 -29.60 19.61
C ALA A 979 9.95 -28.28 18.83
N ASP A 980 10.88 -28.31 17.87
CA ASP A 980 11.45 -27.14 17.21
C ASP A 980 10.69 -26.84 15.92
N THR A 981 10.71 -25.58 15.48
CA THR A 981 9.88 -25.13 14.35
C THR A 981 10.56 -24.06 13.51
N VAL A 982 10.73 -24.34 12.22
CA VAL A 982 11.15 -23.36 11.20
C VAL A 982 9.93 -22.82 10.44
N GLU A 983 9.83 -21.50 10.33
CA GLU A 983 8.80 -20.78 9.58
C GLU A 983 9.19 -20.65 8.09
N PRO A 984 8.24 -20.40 7.17
CA PRO A 984 8.55 -20.31 5.74
C PRO A 984 9.41 -19.07 5.41
N VAL A 985 10.23 -19.15 4.35
CA VAL A 985 11.10 -18.04 3.89
C VAL A 985 10.28 -16.79 3.60
N THR A 986 10.73 -15.64 4.10
CA THR A 986 10.15 -14.31 3.82
C THR A 986 11.25 -13.34 3.38
N PHE A 987 10.89 -12.25 2.69
CA PHE A 987 11.88 -11.37 2.05
C PHE A 987 11.90 -9.96 2.61
N GLY A 988 13.10 -9.41 2.73
CA GLY A 988 13.35 -7.99 2.97
C GLY A 988 12.99 -7.13 1.76
N ARG A 989 12.93 -5.81 1.98
CA ARG A 989 12.66 -4.83 0.92
C ARG A 989 13.78 -4.77 -0.15
N ASP A 990 14.96 -5.21 0.23
CA ASP A 990 16.16 -5.43 -0.58
C ASP A 990 16.18 -6.77 -1.33
N GLY A 991 15.26 -7.69 -1.00
CA GLY A 991 15.23 -9.05 -1.51
C GLY A 991 15.96 -10.08 -0.64
N THR A 992 16.55 -9.70 0.51
CA THR A 992 17.24 -10.63 1.40
C THR A 992 16.25 -11.65 2.00
N PRO A 993 16.46 -12.97 1.84
CA PRO A 993 15.59 -13.98 2.42
C PRO A 993 15.92 -14.24 3.90
N TYR A 994 14.87 -14.26 4.73
CA TYR A 994 14.89 -14.51 6.16
C TYR A 994 14.18 -15.82 6.49
N VAL A 995 14.75 -16.57 7.42
CA VAL A 995 14.22 -17.83 7.94
C VAL A 995 14.16 -17.76 9.46
N THR A 996 12.94 -17.81 10.02
CA THR A 996 12.75 -17.86 11.48
C THR A 996 12.82 -19.30 11.96
N VAL A 997 13.70 -19.60 12.92
CA VAL A 997 13.84 -20.91 13.56
C VAL A 997 13.57 -20.75 15.05
N THR A 998 12.68 -21.57 15.62
CA THR A 998 12.50 -21.70 17.07
C THR A 998 13.08 -23.01 17.57
N GLU A 999 13.95 -22.94 18.57
CA GLU A 999 14.56 -24.07 19.27
C GLU A 999 14.10 -24.15 20.73
N ARG A 1000 13.98 -25.36 21.27
CA ARG A 1000 13.61 -25.60 22.67
C ARG A 1000 14.83 -25.62 23.59
N VAL A 1001 15.17 -24.45 24.15
CA VAL A 1001 16.26 -24.32 25.13
C VAL A 1001 15.75 -24.65 26.55
N GLY A 1002 15.90 -25.91 26.93
CA GLY A 1002 15.53 -26.43 28.25
C GLY A 1002 14.02 -26.48 28.49
N THR A 1003 13.53 -25.68 29.42
CA THR A 1003 12.08 -25.52 29.69
C THR A 1003 11.43 -24.43 28.83
N GLY A 1004 12.21 -23.57 28.17
CA GLY A 1004 11.71 -22.48 27.34
C GLY A 1004 11.91 -22.71 25.85
N TYR A 1005 11.64 -21.65 25.09
CA TYR A 1005 11.89 -21.55 23.66
C TYR A 1005 12.72 -20.29 23.36
N VAL A 1006 13.56 -20.39 22.34
CA VAL A 1006 14.37 -19.30 21.79
C VAL A 1006 14.11 -19.25 20.28
N THR A 1007 13.93 -18.05 19.74
CA THR A 1007 13.65 -17.85 18.31
C THR A 1007 14.75 -17.01 17.67
N THR A 1008 15.47 -17.61 16.72
CA THR A 1008 16.56 -17.03 15.93
C THR A 1008 16.04 -16.70 14.53
N VAL A 1009 16.57 -15.66 13.90
CA VAL A 1009 16.29 -15.34 12.48
C VAL A 1009 17.58 -15.38 11.70
N HIS A 1010 17.62 -16.22 10.68
CA HIS A 1010 18.76 -16.40 9.79
C HIS A 1010 18.50 -15.65 8.49
N THR A 1011 19.43 -14.79 8.09
CA THR A 1011 19.56 -14.40 6.68
C THR A 1011 20.19 -15.55 5.90
N VAL A 1012 19.76 -15.74 4.65
CA VAL A 1012 20.29 -16.75 3.74
C VAL A 1012 20.89 -16.05 2.52
N THR A 1013 22.14 -16.35 2.18
CA THR A 1013 22.76 -15.81 0.97
C THR A 1013 22.17 -16.54 -0.26
N PRO A 1014 21.62 -15.83 -1.27
CA PRO A 1014 21.23 -16.46 -2.52
C PRO A 1014 22.43 -17.15 -3.19
N PRO A 1015 22.26 -18.31 -3.84
CA PRO A 1015 23.34 -18.91 -4.63
C PRO A 1015 23.79 -17.95 -5.74
N SER A 1016 25.09 -17.71 -5.86
CA SER A 1016 25.62 -16.87 -6.94
C SER A 1016 25.24 -17.43 -8.30
N VAL A 1017 24.44 -16.70 -9.06
CA VAL A 1017 24.17 -17.01 -10.48
C VAL A 1017 25.48 -16.82 -11.25
N LEU A 1018 25.96 -17.90 -11.88
CA LEU A 1018 27.24 -18.00 -12.61
C LEU A 1018 27.07 -17.91 -14.13
#